data_AF-A0A2D7AMD9-F1
#
_entry.id   AF-A0A2D7AMD9-F1
#
_cell.length_a   1.000
_cell.length_b   1.000
_cell.length_c   1.000
_cell.angle_alpha   90.00
_cell.angle_beta   90.00
_cell.angle_gamma   90.00
#
_symmetry.space_group_name_H-M   'P 1'
#
loop_
_entity.id
_entity.type
_entity.pdbx_description
1 polymer ?
#
loop_
_entity_poly.entity_id
_entity_poly.type
_entity_poly.pdbx_seq_one_letter_code
_entity_poly.pdbx_strand_id
1 'polypeptide(L)'
;MILVTKHIIPTFFAFLATWVIFTATPFFRLNGLYPQVDTQIIYLHSVCGLMFIYFSGKLVFNKYELKHLNHPLIIIPFALAILGIVSSLFAKSLNGSLAGSLQVGQGVFWYFDLTIILIVFSQVSQIRFSRVLLFVNLMIITFIVSFFTFFPHWKGIPVSFYYFTDYLCFYGVLSFILFTTLTKKTYLNILAFIILGFYISILENRAAMLFWGTTLIAGITYYILNSVNISFKNKNISKVLFSDSMFVFLVFFLSLLMLFSSLYFWSSDFNLPKNIKDTLLDAPVVRGKIIENSLYSLDNFKNLLIGNGWGNTPSLLLENMNSWQYDELRLGYNLHFHTHNELVEHIISLGIFGGILFLIFIFYIFRASKSFSFESKLGWFLFFKITCFWFLWTGTFTLFAVVLSCFIITKTRQNKYFIFLNQNSRTKNNIFALMFLFIGLFLFYGAYITYASTKTNSMLKYSKIINGKNDSNSKNKECLAFYDNFNRGGLVLDRFLHGYSSHLFTLDIENVDDNALYVFYQLQCKANNIIKEGIASSSLLNTSMQADTNFYYKFGKTQLGINYIEKNYNNWLEKALMMSKDMPNRGDLIMPFLSYAINSNKSEDAVKICKKSVKGIEAMCDLISANEILAYNNIGKEEIKKAIFLINKAINKGIFNEIVYGFWFNQEERIFEFWGLKGIPLSPDILFLISNKEKKQLEQLIQQSYE
;
A
#
# COMPACT_ATOMS: atom_id res chain seq x y z
N MET A 1 31.66 -34.08 12.13
CA MET A 1 30.68 -33.05 11.68
C MET A 1 29.27 -33.59 11.94
N ILE A 2 28.91 -33.75 13.22
CA ILE A 2 27.58 -34.21 13.64
C ILE A 2 26.79 -32.93 13.90
N LEU A 3 25.88 -32.57 12.99
CA LEU A 3 24.80 -31.65 13.33
C LEU A 3 24.09 -32.31 14.52
N VAL A 4 24.26 -31.73 15.72
CA VAL A 4 23.60 -32.22 16.93
C VAL A 4 22.13 -32.39 16.58
N THR A 5 21.61 -33.61 16.67
CA THR A 5 20.27 -34.04 16.22
C THR A 5 19.13 -33.10 16.66
N LYS A 6 19.36 -32.32 17.72
CA LYS A 6 18.47 -31.26 18.25
C LYS A 6 18.14 -30.11 17.28
N HIS A 7 18.91 -29.90 16.20
CA HIS A 7 18.74 -28.76 15.28
C HIS A 7 18.31 -29.14 13.84
N ILE A 8 17.96 -30.39 13.57
CA ILE A 8 17.58 -30.84 12.21
C ILE A 8 16.35 -30.08 11.70
N ILE A 9 15.25 -30.07 12.46
CA ILE A 9 14.00 -29.39 12.08
C ILE A 9 14.22 -27.88 11.88
N PRO A 10 14.83 -27.13 12.84
CA PRO A 10 15.21 -25.74 12.62
C PRO A 10 16.06 -25.48 11.38
N THR A 11 17.00 -26.37 11.06
CA THR A 11 17.88 -26.22 9.89
C THR A 11 17.13 -26.45 8.58
N PHE A 12 16.25 -27.44 8.55
CA PHE A 12 15.40 -27.72 7.39
C PHE A 12 14.40 -26.59 7.13
N PHE A 13 13.73 -26.11 8.19
CA PHE A 13 12.90 -24.90 8.11
C PHE A 13 13.70 -23.71 7.59
N ALA A 14 14.92 -23.53 8.12
CA ALA A 14 15.76 -22.42 7.72
C ALA A 14 16.11 -22.44 6.24
N PHE A 15 16.40 -23.63 5.71
CA PHE A 15 16.57 -23.82 4.28
C PHE A 15 15.27 -23.46 3.53
N LEU A 16 14.16 -24.11 3.85
CA LEU A 16 12.86 -23.90 3.18
C LEU A 16 12.37 -22.44 3.17
N ALA A 17 12.55 -21.71 4.27
CA ALA A 17 12.11 -20.32 4.40
C ALA A 17 12.93 -19.36 3.52
N THR A 18 14.21 -19.64 3.28
CA THR A 18 15.04 -18.80 2.37
C THR A 18 14.66 -18.96 0.91
N TRP A 19 14.05 -20.09 0.53
CA TRP A 19 13.65 -20.39 -0.85
C TRP A 19 12.20 -19.97 -1.18
N VAL A 20 11.55 -19.20 -0.31
CA VAL A 20 10.17 -18.69 -0.53
C VAL A 20 9.99 -18.03 -1.90
N ILE A 21 10.99 -17.28 -2.37
CA ILE A 21 10.96 -16.62 -3.69
C ILE A 21 10.67 -17.58 -4.85
N PHE A 22 11.01 -18.87 -4.75
CA PHE A 22 10.75 -19.85 -5.80
C PHE A 22 9.27 -20.15 -6.01
N THR A 23 8.45 -19.93 -4.99
CA THR A 23 6.98 -20.01 -5.14
C THR A 23 6.42 -18.87 -6.00
N ALA A 24 7.23 -17.85 -6.29
CA ALA A 24 6.92 -16.80 -7.27
C ALA A 24 7.18 -17.23 -8.72
N THR A 25 7.75 -18.40 -8.99
CA THR A 25 7.96 -18.88 -10.37
C THR A 25 6.62 -19.24 -11.01
N PRO A 26 6.41 -18.98 -12.32
CA PRO A 26 5.11 -19.19 -12.99
C PRO A 26 4.47 -20.56 -12.76
N PHE A 27 5.27 -21.62 -12.57
CA PHE A 27 4.79 -22.97 -12.31
C PHE A 27 4.08 -23.17 -10.96
N PHE A 28 4.51 -22.44 -9.93
CA PHE A 28 3.92 -22.52 -8.60
C PHE A 28 2.88 -21.44 -8.34
N ARG A 29 2.76 -20.45 -9.24
CA ARG A 29 1.80 -19.35 -9.07
C ARG A 29 0.38 -19.88 -9.07
N LEU A 30 -0.35 -19.58 -8.01
CA LEU A 30 -1.79 -19.63 -8.04
C LEU A 30 -2.32 -18.46 -8.88
N ASN A 31 -3.44 -18.67 -9.59
CA ASN A 31 -4.11 -17.65 -10.42
C ASN A 31 -4.86 -16.63 -9.56
N GLY A 32 -4.15 -15.96 -8.66
CA GLY A 32 -4.67 -14.93 -7.76
C GLY A 32 -4.56 -13.52 -8.31
N LEU A 33 -4.79 -12.54 -7.45
CA LEU A 33 -4.75 -11.12 -7.81
C LEU A 33 -3.30 -10.69 -8.08
N TYR A 34 -2.37 -11.14 -7.25
CA TYR A 34 -0.95 -10.89 -7.41
C TYR A 34 -0.24 -12.25 -7.47
N PRO A 35 -0.27 -12.94 -8.63
CA PRO A 35 0.23 -14.31 -8.77
C PRO A 35 1.67 -14.49 -8.30
N GLN A 36 2.49 -13.44 -8.44
CA GLN A 36 3.88 -13.44 -7.99
C GLN A 36 4.01 -13.57 -6.47
N VAL A 37 3.03 -13.10 -5.69
CA VAL A 37 3.14 -12.89 -4.25
C VAL A 37 2.19 -13.78 -3.45
N ASP A 38 0.97 -14.02 -3.95
CA ASP A 38 -0.07 -14.77 -3.24
C ASP A 38 0.44 -16.14 -2.75
N THR A 39 1.12 -16.89 -3.63
CA THR A 39 1.71 -18.20 -3.30
C THR A 39 2.83 -18.09 -2.25
N GLN A 40 3.64 -17.03 -2.31
CA GLN A 40 4.70 -16.79 -1.33
C GLN A 40 4.11 -16.56 0.05
N ILE A 41 3.07 -15.73 0.15
CA ILE A 41 2.36 -15.45 1.40
C ILE A 41 1.77 -16.73 1.99
N ILE A 42 1.04 -17.50 1.18
CA ILE A 42 0.40 -18.75 1.62
C ILE A 42 1.46 -19.74 2.14
N TYR A 43 2.54 -19.93 1.38
CA TYR A 43 3.62 -20.83 1.75
C TYR A 43 4.32 -20.36 3.04
N LEU A 44 4.66 -19.07 3.12
CA LEU A 44 5.38 -18.50 4.26
C LEU A 44 4.57 -18.61 5.56
N HIS A 45 3.32 -18.17 5.56
CA HIS A 45 2.44 -18.25 6.72
C HIS A 45 2.21 -19.71 7.16
N SER A 46 2.05 -20.63 6.21
CA SER A 46 1.86 -22.06 6.52
C SER A 46 3.10 -22.66 7.19
N VAL A 47 4.28 -22.38 6.64
CA VAL A 47 5.56 -22.90 7.16
C VAL A 47 5.88 -22.27 8.53
N CYS A 48 5.63 -20.97 8.72
CA CYS A 48 5.77 -20.30 10.00
C CYS A 48 4.76 -20.77 11.04
N GLY A 49 3.50 -21.01 10.63
CA GLY A 49 2.45 -21.58 11.48
C GLY A 49 2.84 -22.95 12.04
N LEU A 50 3.35 -23.85 11.18
CA LEU A 50 3.90 -25.14 11.60
C LEU A 50 5.01 -24.98 12.64
N MET A 51 5.89 -23.99 12.46
CA MET A 51 6.98 -23.77 13.42
C MET A 51 6.52 -23.23 14.75
N PHE A 52 5.50 -22.36 14.80
CA PHE A 52 4.90 -21.95 16.06
C PHE A 52 4.30 -23.14 16.82
N ILE A 53 3.59 -24.04 16.12
CA ILE A 53 3.06 -25.28 16.72
C ILE A 53 4.19 -26.19 17.21
N TYR A 54 5.25 -26.35 16.42
CA TYR A 54 6.44 -27.10 16.84
C TYR A 54 7.10 -26.52 18.10
N PHE A 55 7.23 -25.19 18.19
CA PHE A 55 7.76 -24.54 19.38
C PHE A 55 6.84 -24.63 20.58
N SER A 56 5.52 -24.60 20.37
CA SER A 56 4.53 -24.88 21.41
C SER A 56 4.79 -26.26 22.04
N GLY A 57 4.93 -27.32 21.22
CA GLY A 57 5.29 -28.65 21.69
C GLY A 57 6.61 -28.67 22.47
N LYS A 58 7.66 -28.00 21.96
CA LYS A 58 8.94 -27.89 22.67
C LYS A 58 8.81 -27.25 24.06
N LEU A 59 7.97 -26.23 24.21
CA LEU A 59 7.72 -25.57 25.48
C LEU A 59 6.97 -26.48 26.46
N VAL A 60 5.92 -27.18 26.01
CA VAL A 60 5.16 -28.16 26.84
C VAL A 60 6.08 -29.24 27.40
N PHE A 61 7.00 -29.77 26.57
CA PHE A 61 7.95 -30.79 26.99
C PHE A 61 9.20 -30.25 27.69
N ASN A 62 9.24 -28.96 28.06
CA ASN A 62 10.39 -28.28 28.66
C ASN A 62 11.71 -28.46 27.85
N LYS A 63 11.62 -28.66 26.54
CA LYS A 63 12.77 -28.82 25.63
C LYS A 63 13.32 -27.47 25.12
N TYR A 64 12.76 -26.35 25.58
CA TYR A 64 13.18 -25.00 25.23
C TYR A 64 13.13 -24.07 26.44
N GLU A 65 14.12 -23.18 26.56
CA GLU A 65 14.23 -22.24 27.67
C GLU A 65 13.75 -20.84 27.25
N LEU A 66 12.80 -20.25 28.01
CA LEU A 66 12.18 -18.96 27.68
C LEU A 66 13.19 -17.80 27.69
N LYS A 67 14.32 -17.96 28.40
CA LYS A 67 15.40 -16.96 28.43
C LYS A 67 15.96 -16.65 27.03
N HIS A 68 15.85 -17.60 26.08
CA HIS A 68 16.28 -17.40 24.70
C HIS A 68 15.37 -16.46 23.91
N LEU A 69 14.14 -16.23 24.37
CA LEU A 69 13.23 -15.22 23.79
C LEU A 69 13.53 -13.81 24.30
N ASN A 70 14.36 -13.66 25.34
CA ASN A 70 14.67 -12.37 25.97
C ASN A 70 15.69 -11.55 25.17
N HIS A 71 15.37 -11.27 23.90
CA HIS A 71 16.19 -10.47 23.01
C HIS A 71 15.33 -9.38 22.35
N PRO A 72 15.76 -8.09 22.34
CA PRO A 72 14.99 -7.00 21.76
C PRO A 72 14.60 -7.25 20.29
N LEU A 73 15.50 -7.82 19.49
CA LEU A 73 15.21 -8.15 18.09
C LEU A 73 14.12 -9.22 17.91
N ILE A 74 13.77 -10.00 18.95
CA ILE A 74 12.65 -10.96 18.90
C ILE A 74 11.38 -10.31 19.49
N ILE A 75 11.53 -9.65 20.64
CA ILE A 75 10.41 -9.07 21.39
C ILE A 75 9.74 -7.93 20.62
N ILE A 76 10.52 -7.08 19.95
CA ILE A 76 9.98 -5.91 19.27
C ILE A 76 9.10 -6.30 18.07
N PRO A 77 9.53 -7.19 17.15
CA PRO A 77 8.63 -7.72 16.11
C PRO A 77 7.36 -8.35 16.69
N PHE A 78 7.47 -9.12 17.78
CA PHE A 78 6.30 -9.69 18.44
C PHE A 78 5.36 -8.60 18.97
N ALA A 79 5.91 -7.56 19.60
CA ALA A 79 5.13 -6.42 20.08
C ALA A 79 4.47 -5.62 18.93
N LEU A 80 5.14 -5.47 17.79
CA LEU A 80 4.55 -4.88 16.58
C LEU A 80 3.38 -5.72 16.07
N ALA A 81 3.48 -7.05 16.10
CA ALA A 81 2.38 -7.94 15.73
C ALA A 81 1.17 -7.76 16.67
N ILE A 82 1.39 -7.72 17.98
CA ILE A 82 0.33 -7.52 18.97
C ILE A 82 -0.32 -6.13 18.83
N LEU A 83 0.48 -5.08 18.67
CA LEU A 83 -0.02 -3.74 18.40
C LEU A 83 -0.84 -3.70 17.10
N GLY A 84 -0.41 -4.47 16.09
CA GLY A 84 -1.16 -4.64 14.85
C GLY A 84 -2.49 -5.35 15.02
N ILE A 85 -2.61 -6.35 15.90
CA ILE A 85 -3.92 -6.93 16.24
C ILE A 85 -4.82 -5.85 16.84
N VAL A 86 -4.31 -5.08 17.81
CA VAL A 86 -5.07 -3.99 18.45
C VAL A 86 -5.53 -2.98 17.42
N SER A 87 -4.63 -2.48 16.57
CA SER A 87 -4.97 -1.55 15.49
C SER A 87 -6.02 -2.13 14.52
N SER A 88 -5.90 -3.42 14.19
CA SER A 88 -6.84 -4.09 13.27
C SER A 88 -8.27 -4.18 13.82
N LEU A 89 -8.48 -4.22 15.14
CA LEU A 89 -9.81 -4.17 15.76
C LEU A 89 -10.52 -2.83 15.52
N PHE A 90 -9.76 -1.80 15.19
CA PHE A 90 -10.22 -0.43 14.99
C PHE A 90 -10.25 -0.01 13.52
N ALA A 91 -9.79 -0.86 12.61
CA ALA A 91 -9.75 -0.64 11.17
C ALA A 91 -11.12 -0.90 10.51
N LYS A 92 -11.37 -0.31 9.33
CA LYS A 92 -12.58 -0.56 8.53
C LYS A 92 -12.74 -2.05 8.17
N SER A 93 -11.63 -2.75 7.93
CA SER A 93 -11.59 -4.17 7.61
C SER A 93 -10.59 -4.90 8.52
N LEU A 94 -11.10 -5.73 9.43
CA LEU A 94 -10.27 -6.53 10.33
C LEU A 94 -9.31 -7.44 9.55
N ASN A 95 -9.85 -8.29 8.68
CA ASN A 95 -9.04 -9.24 7.91
C ASN A 95 -8.15 -8.55 6.87
N GLY A 96 -8.57 -7.39 6.34
CA GLY A 96 -7.73 -6.54 5.49
C GLY A 96 -6.49 -6.08 6.25
N SER A 97 -6.66 -5.55 7.47
CA SER A 97 -5.57 -5.10 8.32
C SER A 97 -4.70 -6.24 8.88
N LEU A 98 -5.29 -7.40 9.20
CA LEU A 98 -4.51 -8.56 9.64
C LEU A 98 -3.57 -9.08 8.54
N ALA A 99 -4.08 -9.19 7.31
CA ALA A 99 -3.32 -9.66 6.15
C ALA A 99 -2.38 -8.60 5.57
N GLY A 100 -2.73 -7.32 5.71
CA GLY A 100 -1.99 -6.21 5.13
C GLY A 100 -2.24 -6.05 3.62
N SER A 101 -1.33 -5.31 2.96
CA SER A 101 -1.41 -5.08 1.52
C SER A 101 -1.31 -6.40 0.74
N LEU A 102 -2.17 -6.60 -0.27
CA LEU A 102 -2.19 -7.83 -1.06
C LEU A 102 -0.91 -8.04 -1.88
N GLN A 103 -0.26 -6.94 -2.26
CA GLN A 103 0.92 -6.93 -3.12
C GLN A 103 2.19 -7.34 -2.39
N VAL A 104 2.23 -7.20 -1.08
CA VAL A 104 3.42 -7.49 -0.29
C VAL A 104 3.12 -8.53 0.78
N GLY A 105 1.95 -8.47 1.41
CA GLY A 105 1.59 -9.28 2.58
C GLY A 105 1.99 -8.62 3.91
N GLN A 106 2.38 -7.35 3.88
CA GLN A 106 2.85 -6.64 5.07
C GLN A 106 1.67 -6.25 5.96
N GLY A 107 1.38 -7.12 6.93
CA GLY A 107 0.34 -6.96 7.94
C GLY A 107 0.73 -7.60 9.26
N VAL A 108 -0.25 -7.95 10.09
CA VAL A 108 -0.01 -8.59 11.40
C VAL A 108 0.69 -9.94 11.27
N PHE A 109 0.25 -10.77 10.32
CA PHE A 109 0.84 -12.10 10.11
C PHE A 109 2.34 -12.04 9.78
N TRP A 110 2.74 -11.02 9.03
CA TRP A 110 4.14 -10.76 8.66
C TRP A 110 5.06 -10.60 9.88
N TYR A 111 4.62 -9.90 10.93
CA TYR A 111 5.45 -9.73 12.13
C TYR A 111 5.50 -10.99 13.01
N PHE A 112 4.46 -11.83 12.99
CA PHE A 112 4.53 -13.15 13.60
C PHE A 112 5.50 -14.06 12.83
N ASP A 113 5.46 -14.05 11.50
CA ASP A 113 6.45 -14.75 10.66
C ASP A 113 7.87 -14.29 11.00
N LEU A 114 8.09 -12.97 11.07
CA LEU A 114 9.38 -12.38 11.43
C LEU A 114 9.85 -12.93 12.79
N THR A 115 8.95 -12.94 13.77
CA THR A 115 9.26 -13.39 15.13
C THR A 115 9.70 -14.84 15.15
N ILE A 116 8.95 -15.76 14.54
CA ILE A 116 9.30 -17.18 14.58
C ILE A 116 10.54 -17.49 13.77
N ILE A 117 10.74 -16.83 12.62
CA ILE A 117 11.96 -16.96 11.82
C ILE A 117 13.17 -16.52 12.67
N LEU A 118 13.09 -15.38 13.36
CA LEU A 118 14.17 -14.92 14.24
C LEU A 118 14.44 -15.88 15.41
N ILE A 119 13.41 -16.47 16.02
CA ILE A 119 13.55 -17.48 17.08
C ILE A 119 14.25 -18.75 16.56
N VAL A 120 13.85 -19.24 15.38
CA VAL A 120 14.36 -20.47 14.80
C VAL A 120 15.80 -20.29 14.32
N PHE A 121 16.04 -19.26 13.51
CA PHE A 121 17.34 -19.07 12.89
C PHE A 121 18.40 -18.60 13.88
N SER A 122 18.04 -17.87 14.94
CA SER A 122 19.01 -17.48 15.98
C SER A 122 19.62 -18.70 16.71
N GLN A 123 18.96 -19.86 16.67
CA GLN A 123 19.52 -21.12 17.20
C GLN A 123 20.53 -21.73 16.23
N VAL A 124 20.28 -21.63 14.93
CA VAL A 124 21.13 -22.18 13.88
C VAL A 124 22.35 -21.28 13.63
N SER A 125 22.16 -19.96 13.66
CA SER A 125 23.17 -18.94 13.30
C SER A 125 24.29 -18.79 14.34
N GLN A 126 24.16 -19.37 15.54
CA GLN A 126 25.22 -19.37 16.53
C GLN A 126 26.45 -20.18 16.09
N ILE A 127 26.24 -21.18 15.23
CA ILE A 127 27.31 -22.02 14.71
C ILE A 127 27.92 -21.32 13.49
N ARG A 128 29.22 -21.00 13.56
CA ARG A 128 29.93 -20.32 12.46
C ARG A 128 29.78 -21.05 11.12
N PHE A 129 29.91 -22.38 11.13
CA PHE A 129 29.72 -23.20 9.94
C PHE A 129 28.32 -23.04 9.34
N SER A 130 27.28 -23.03 10.17
CA SER A 130 25.91 -22.79 9.69
C SER A 130 25.74 -21.40 9.08
N ARG A 131 26.39 -20.36 9.62
CA ARG A 131 26.38 -19.03 8.97
C ARG A 131 27.09 -19.03 7.61
N VAL A 132 28.17 -19.80 7.46
CA VAL A 132 28.83 -19.97 6.15
C VAL A 132 27.88 -20.67 5.17
N LEU A 133 27.19 -21.73 5.59
CA LEU A 133 26.19 -22.40 4.75
C LEU A 133 25.05 -21.46 4.36
N LEU A 134 24.52 -20.67 5.32
CA LEU A 134 23.50 -19.65 5.04
C LEU A 134 24.00 -18.59 4.05
N PHE A 135 25.25 -18.17 4.16
CA PHE A 135 25.86 -17.21 3.23
C PHE A 135 26.00 -17.79 1.82
N VAL A 136 26.50 -19.02 1.70
CA VAL A 136 26.60 -19.71 0.40
C VAL A 136 25.21 -19.87 -0.21
N ASN A 137 24.22 -20.32 0.57
CA ASN A 137 22.83 -20.44 0.13
C ASN A 137 22.26 -19.10 -0.34
N LEU A 138 22.47 -18.03 0.42
CA LEU A 138 22.03 -16.68 0.04
C LEU A 138 22.71 -16.21 -1.26
N MET A 139 24.01 -16.45 -1.44
CA MET A 139 24.72 -16.12 -2.68
C MET A 139 24.16 -16.89 -3.89
N ILE A 140 23.82 -18.17 -3.72
CA ILE A 140 23.17 -18.99 -4.76
C ILE A 140 21.80 -18.40 -5.11
N ILE A 141 20.96 -18.09 -4.11
CA ILE A 141 19.64 -17.50 -4.36
C ILE A 141 19.80 -16.14 -5.04
N THR A 142 20.67 -15.26 -4.54
CA THR A 142 20.94 -13.94 -5.16
C THR A 142 21.38 -14.08 -6.61
N PHE A 143 22.26 -15.05 -6.92
CA PHE A 143 22.68 -15.33 -8.29
C PHE A 143 21.51 -15.80 -9.16
N ILE A 144 20.78 -16.82 -8.73
CA ILE A 144 19.65 -17.38 -9.50
C ILE A 144 18.57 -16.32 -9.75
N VAL A 145 18.20 -15.57 -8.71
CA VAL A 145 17.17 -14.55 -8.77
C VAL A 145 17.59 -13.38 -9.64
N SER A 146 18.85 -12.93 -9.54
CA SER A 146 19.39 -11.90 -10.45
C SER A 146 19.42 -12.40 -11.89
N PHE A 147 19.95 -13.60 -12.13
CA PHE A 147 20.07 -14.20 -13.46
C PHE A 147 18.71 -14.30 -14.16
N PHE A 148 17.69 -14.87 -13.51
CA PHE A 148 16.36 -14.99 -14.12
C PHE A 148 15.52 -13.71 -14.07
N THR A 149 16.00 -12.64 -13.43
CA THR A 149 15.39 -11.31 -13.60
C THR A 149 15.88 -10.67 -14.90
N PHE A 150 17.18 -10.76 -15.20
CA PHE A 150 17.76 -10.25 -16.46
C PHE A 150 17.47 -11.16 -17.66
N PHE A 151 17.40 -12.47 -17.44
CA PHE A 151 17.12 -13.48 -18.45
C PHE A 151 15.82 -14.22 -18.08
N PRO A 152 14.64 -13.59 -18.29
CA PRO A 152 13.37 -14.08 -17.78
C PRO A 152 12.89 -15.40 -18.41
N HIS A 153 13.52 -15.85 -19.50
CA HIS A 153 13.16 -17.06 -20.23
C HIS A 153 14.32 -18.06 -20.28
N TRP A 154 14.04 -19.33 -20.02
CA TRP A 154 14.97 -20.44 -20.19
C TRP A 154 14.37 -21.47 -21.16
N LYS A 155 14.97 -21.63 -22.34
CA LYS A 155 14.44 -22.51 -23.40
C LYS A 155 12.96 -22.24 -23.75
N GLY A 156 12.58 -20.96 -23.78
CA GLY A 156 11.19 -20.52 -24.04
C GLY A 156 10.25 -20.57 -22.83
N ILE A 157 10.67 -21.15 -21.71
CA ILE A 157 9.87 -21.21 -20.48
C ILE A 157 10.10 -19.94 -19.65
N PRO A 158 9.06 -19.21 -19.22
CA PRO A 158 9.22 -18.09 -18.32
C PRO A 158 9.61 -18.56 -16.91
N VAL A 159 10.74 -18.07 -16.39
CA VAL A 159 11.28 -18.40 -15.06
C VAL A 159 11.34 -17.17 -14.14
N SER A 160 11.10 -15.97 -14.65
CA SER A 160 11.22 -14.73 -13.87
C SER A 160 10.35 -14.71 -12.61
N PHE A 161 10.92 -14.24 -11.52
CA PHE A 161 10.26 -14.12 -10.22
C PHE A 161 9.40 -12.85 -10.17
N TYR A 162 10.05 -11.69 -10.30
CA TYR A 162 9.42 -10.38 -10.50
C TYR A 162 9.84 -9.78 -11.84
N TYR A 163 9.06 -8.81 -12.32
CA TYR A 163 9.25 -8.17 -13.64
C TYR A 163 10.12 -6.90 -13.62
N PHE A 164 10.68 -6.54 -12.47
CA PHE A 164 11.46 -5.31 -12.26
C PHE A 164 12.72 -5.63 -11.43
N THR A 165 13.78 -4.81 -11.52
CA THR A 165 15.09 -5.11 -10.91
C THR A 165 15.24 -4.57 -9.49
N ASP A 166 14.42 -3.61 -9.04
CA ASP A 166 14.65 -2.85 -7.81
C ASP A 166 14.78 -3.72 -6.55
N TYR A 167 13.99 -4.79 -6.46
CA TYR A 167 14.01 -5.70 -5.31
C TYR A 167 15.36 -6.43 -5.12
N LEU A 168 16.16 -6.56 -6.19
CA LEU A 168 17.47 -7.19 -6.17
C LEU A 168 18.48 -6.41 -5.32
N CYS A 169 18.27 -5.10 -5.11
CA CYS A 169 19.11 -4.29 -4.24
C CYS A 169 19.13 -4.86 -2.81
N PHE A 170 17.99 -5.34 -2.31
CA PHE A 170 17.91 -5.96 -0.99
C PHE A 170 18.72 -7.26 -0.91
N TYR A 171 18.72 -8.09 -1.97
CA TYR A 171 19.52 -9.31 -2.02
C TYR A 171 21.02 -9.00 -1.90
N GLY A 172 21.52 -8.04 -2.68
CA GLY A 172 22.92 -7.62 -2.61
C GLY A 172 23.30 -7.08 -1.23
N VAL A 173 22.50 -6.16 -0.67
CA VAL A 173 22.77 -5.55 0.63
C VAL A 173 22.73 -6.59 1.76
N LEU A 174 21.77 -7.50 1.74
CA LEU A 174 21.66 -8.57 2.74
C LEU A 174 22.80 -9.59 2.62
N SER A 175 23.24 -9.94 1.41
CA SER A 175 24.44 -10.75 1.20
C SER A 175 25.68 -10.09 1.81
N PHE A 176 25.86 -8.79 1.59
CA PHE A 176 26.94 -8.03 2.20
C PHE A 176 26.88 -8.02 3.73
N ILE A 177 25.71 -7.72 4.31
CA ILE A 177 25.53 -7.71 5.77
C ILE A 177 25.86 -9.09 6.34
N LEU A 178 25.37 -10.17 5.74
CA LEU A 178 25.67 -11.52 6.20
C LEU A 178 27.17 -11.84 6.11
N PHE A 179 27.84 -11.44 5.03
CA PHE A 179 29.29 -11.59 4.87
C PHE A 179 30.08 -10.94 6.03
N THR A 180 29.67 -9.75 6.49
CA THR A 180 30.32 -9.08 7.64
C THR A 180 30.23 -9.87 8.94
N THR A 181 29.30 -10.83 9.06
CA THR A 181 29.21 -11.72 10.24
C THR A 181 30.23 -12.86 10.22
N LEU A 182 30.83 -13.16 9.06
CA LEU A 182 31.76 -14.27 8.85
C LEU A 182 33.23 -13.89 9.06
N THR A 183 33.57 -12.61 8.86
CA THR A 183 34.94 -12.09 8.94
C THR A 183 34.97 -10.74 9.65
N LYS A 184 36.01 -10.52 10.45
CA LYS A 184 36.30 -9.22 11.09
C LYS A 184 37.35 -8.41 10.33
N LYS A 185 37.86 -8.95 9.21
CA LYS A 185 38.93 -8.32 8.43
C LYS A 185 38.36 -7.15 7.63
N THR A 186 38.65 -5.93 8.05
CA THR A 186 38.18 -4.67 7.45
C THR A 186 38.39 -4.61 5.94
N TYR A 187 39.57 -4.97 5.42
CA TYR A 187 39.86 -4.90 3.98
C TYR A 187 38.95 -5.82 3.13
N LEU A 188 38.57 -7.01 3.64
CA LEU A 188 37.62 -7.89 2.96
C LEU A 188 36.21 -7.30 2.97
N ASN A 189 35.81 -6.68 4.09
CA ASN A 189 34.51 -6.01 4.19
C ASN A 189 34.44 -4.80 3.24
N ILE A 190 35.51 -4.01 3.13
CA ILE A 190 35.59 -2.88 2.19
C ILE A 190 35.50 -3.40 0.74
N LEU A 191 36.27 -4.44 0.39
CA LEU A 191 36.21 -5.03 -0.95
C LEU A 191 34.79 -5.55 -1.26
N ALA A 192 34.16 -6.26 -0.33
CA ALA A 192 32.78 -6.72 -0.48
C ALA A 192 31.78 -5.57 -0.65
N PHE A 193 31.99 -4.44 0.04
CA PHE A 193 31.15 -3.25 -0.10
C PHE A 193 31.34 -2.55 -1.46
N ILE A 194 32.54 -2.59 -2.04
CA ILE A 194 32.81 -2.09 -3.40
C ILE A 194 32.16 -3.00 -4.44
N ILE A 195 32.27 -4.33 -4.27
CA ILE A 195 31.58 -5.32 -5.13
C ILE A 195 30.06 -5.11 -5.08
N LEU A 196 29.50 -4.81 -3.90
CA LEU A 196 28.10 -4.44 -3.76
C LEU A 196 27.74 -3.20 -4.59
N GLY A 197 28.59 -2.18 -4.62
CA GLY A 197 28.38 -0.98 -5.45
C GLY A 197 28.36 -1.32 -6.94
N PHE A 198 29.29 -2.16 -7.39
CA PHE A 198 29.30 -2.66 -8.77
C PHE A 198 28.02 -3.44 -9.09
N TYR A 199 27.60 -4.35 -8.20
CA TYR A 199 26.32 -5.06 -8.35
C TYR A 199 25.12 -4.11 -8.46
N ILE A 200 25.00 -3.12 -7.57
CA ILE A 200 23.90 -2.13 -7.61
C ILE A 200 23.92 -1.32 -8.91
N SER A 201 25.10 -0.98 -9.44
CA SER A 201 25.21 -0.24 -10.70
C SER A 201 24.64 -1.00 -11.91
N ILE A 202 24.76 -2.34 -11.91
CA ILE A 202 24.17 -3.21 -12.95
C ILE A 202 22.64 -3.23 -12.88
N LEU A 203 22.05 -3.00 -11.71
CA LEU A 203 20.59 -3.03 -11.53
C LEU A 203 19.88 -1.79 -12.07
N GLU A 204 20.63 -0.76 -12.47
CA GLU A 204 20.14 0.55 -12.94
C GLU A 204 19.25 1.31 -11.93
N ASN A 205 19.29 0.92 -10.64
CA ASN A 205 18.54 1.59 -9.58
C ASN A 205 19.29 2.83 -9.07
N ARG A 206 18.93 4.00 -9.61
CA ARG A 206 19.56 5.29 -9.29
C ARG A 206 19.52 5.63 -7.79
N ALA A 207 18.41 5.35 -7.11
CA ALA A 207 18.25 5.63 -5.69
C ALA A 207 19.17 4.75 -4.83
N ALA A 208 19.22 3.45 -5.09
CA ALA A 208 20.12 2.53 -4.40
C ALA A 208 21.59 2.89 -4.63
N MET A 209 21.96 3.30 -5.85
CA MET A 209 23.32 3.75 -6.16
C MET A 209 23.71 5.03 -5.42
N LEU A 210 22.80 6.01 -5.34
CA LEU A 210 22.99 7.23 -4.54
C LEU A 210 23.16 6.91 -3.05
N PHE A 211 22.34 6.01 -2.49
CA PHE A 211 22.46 5.62 -1.09
C PHE A 211 23.72 4.81 -0.80
N TRP A 212 24.16 3.98 -1.74
CA TRP A 212 25.44 3.31 -1.65
C TRP A 212 26.57 4.34 -1.63
N GLY A 213 26.59 5.31 -2.55
CA GLY A 213 27.62 6.35 -2.63
C GLY A 213 27.68 7.22 -1.37
N THR A 214 26.54 7.68 -0.86
CA THR A 214 26.50 8.46 0.39
C THR A 214 26.88 7.62 1.62
N THR A 215 26.64 6.30 1.61
CA THR A 215 27.09 5.39 2.67
C THR A 215 28.59 5.12 2.58
N LEU A 216 29.14 5.03 1.38
CA LEU A 216 30.58 4.94 1.13
C LEU A 216 31.30 6.17 1.70
N ILE A 217 30.79 7.38 1.39
CA ILE A 217 31.31 8.64 1.94
C ILE A 217 31.29 8.61 3.47
N ALA A 218 30.18 8.24 4.09
CA ALA A 218 30.09 8.13 5.55
C ALA A 218 31.12 7.14 6.13
N GLY A 219 31.36 6.02 5.43
CA GLY A 219 32.40 5.06 5.78
C GLY A 219 33.82 5.63 5.68
N ILE A 220 34.14 6.32 4.58
CA ILE A 220 35.42 7.00 4.37
C ILE A 220 35.64 8.06 5.47
N THR A 221 34.64 8.88 5.75
CA THR A 221 34.69 9.89 6.81
C THR A 221 34.94 9.25 8.19
N TYR A 222 34.32 8.11 8.49
CA TYR A 222 34.61 7.37 9.72
C TYR A 222 36.08 6.96 9.82
N TYR A 223 36.64 6.36 8.76
CA TYR A 223 38.03 5.91 8.78
C TYR A 223 39.02 7.07 8.85
N ILE A 224 38.77 8.17 8.14
CA ILE A 224 39.58 9.39 8.24
C ILE A 224 39.54 9.95 9.66
N LEU A 225 38.35 10.13 10.24
CA LEU A 225 38.21 10.65 11.60
C LEU A 225 38.80 9.71 12.65
N ASN A 226 38.73 8.39 12.45
CA ASN A 226 39.34 7.43 13.37
C ASN A 226 40.88 7.52 13.31
N SER A 227 41.47 7.68 12.12
CA SER A 227 42.91 7.91 11.96
C SER A 227 43.37 9.24 12.55
N VAL A 228 42.60 10.33 12.35
CA VAL A 228 42.93 11.66 12.89
C VAL A 228 42.74 11.73 14.41
N ASN A 229 41.74 11.05 14.99
CA ASN A 229 41.52 11.01 16.44
C ASN A 229 42.59 10.23 17.21
N ILE A 230 43.41 9.42 16.52
CA ILE A 230 44.62 8.85 17.12
C ILE A 230 45.65 9.98 17.34
N SER A 231 45.70 10.96 16.42
CA SER A 231 46.61 12.11 16.49
C SER A 231 46.10 13.25 17.39
N PHE A 232 44.79 13.51 17.40
CA PHE A 232 44.15 14.56 18.21
C PHE A 232 43.22 13.92 19.24
N LYS A 233 43.44 14.16 20.55
CA LYS A 233 42.70 13.55 21.68
C LYS A 233 41.17 13.80 21.70
N ASN A 234 40.55 14.36 20.67
CA ASN A 234 39.14 14.74 20.63
C ASN A 234 38.20 13.58 20.26
N LYS A 235 38.15 12.54 21.10
CA LYS A 235 37.33 11.32 20.89
C LYS A 235 35.80 11.54 20.98
N ASN A 236 35.33 12.75 21.27
CA ASN A 236 33.90 13.00 21.53
C ASN A 236 33.09 13.13 20.24
N ILE A 237 33.61 13.81 19.21
CA ILE A 237 32.88 14.07 17.95
C ILE A 237 32.58 12.77 17.20
N SER A 238 33.56 11.88 17.04
CA SER A 238 33.37 10.60 16.35
C SER A 238 32.43 9.67 17.09
N LYS A 239 32.44 9.66 18.42
CA LYS A 239 31.50 8.89 19.23
C LYS A 239 30.05 9.32 19.02
N VAL A 240 29.80 10.62 18.88
CA VAL A 240 28.45 11.17 18.63
C VAL A 240 28.01 10.85 17.20
N LEU A 241 28.82 11.24 16.20
CA LEU A 241 28.47 11.09 14.77
C LEU A 241 28.22 9.64 14.35
N PHE A 242 28.93 8.68 14.95
CA PHE A 242 28.78 7.26 14.62
C PHE A 242 28.10 6.44 15.73
N SER A 243 27.38 7.11 16.64
CA SER A 243 26.54 6.46 17.66
C SER A 243 25.36 5.71 17.06
N ASP A 244 24.78 4.74 17.78
CA ASP A 244 23.61 3.99 17.27
C ASP A 244 22.41 4.92 17.11
N SER A 245 22.22 5.85 18.04
CA SER A 245 21.17 6.88 17.99
C SER A 245 21.32 7.82 16.78
N MET A 246 22.55 8.21 16.40
CA MET A 246 22.75 9.08 15.23
C MET A 246 22.34 8.39 13.93
N PHE A 247 22.62 7.09 13.78
CA PHE A 247 22.19 6.34 12.60
C PHE A 247 20.66 6.21 12.53
N VAL A 248 19.98 5.98 13.67
CA VAL A 248 18.51 5.99 13.75
C VAL A 248 17.97 7.38 13.40
N PHE A 249 18.57 8.44 13.96
CA PHE A 249 18.20 9.81 13.65
C PHE A 249 18.35 10.12 12.17
N LEU A 250 19.40 9.64 11.50
CA LEU A 250 19.59 9.85 10.06
C LEU A 250 18.53 9.14 9.21
N VAL A 251 18.07 7.94 9.61
CA VAL A 251 16.96 7.24 8.93
C VAL A 251 15.65 8.00 9.11
N PHE A 252 15.37 8.46 10.34
CA PHE A 252 14.23 9.31 10.65
C PHE A 252 14.28 10.63 9.87
N PHE A 253 15.44 11.29 9.85
CA PHE A 253 15.66 12.55 9.15
C PHE A 253 15.50 12.40 7.64
N LEU A 254 15.97 11.30 7.03
CA LEU A 254 15.75 11.03 5.62
C LEU A 254 14.25 10.88 5.30
N SER A 255 13.50 10.25 6.20
CA SER A 255 12.03 10.15 6.09
C SER A 255 11.35 11.51 6.13
N LEU A 256 11.79 12.38 7.06
CA LEU A 256 11.32 13.76 7.14
C LEU A 256 11.70 14.58 5.90
N LEU A 257 12.91 14.43 5.37
CA LEU A 257 13.34 15.15 4.17
C LEU A 257 12.46 14.84 2.95
N MET A 258 11.99 13.59 2.81
CA MET A 258 11.03 13.26 1.75
C MET A 258 9.66 13.88 2.00
N LEU A 259 9.16 13.88 3.23
CA LEU A 259 7.92 14.61 3.53
C LEU A 259 8.06 16.09 3.16
N PHE A 260 9.12 16.75 3.66
CA PHE A 260 9.36 18.17 3.43
C PHE A 260 9.66 18.52 1.97
N SER A 261 10.21 17.61 1.17
CA SER A 261 10.41 17.86 -0.26
C SER A 261 9.07 18.10 -0.97
N SER A 262 8.03 17.34 -0.64
CA SER A 262 6.69 17.58 -1.21
C SER A 262 6.07 18.88 -0.72
N LEU A 263 6.15 19.17 0.58
CA LEU A 263 5.60 20.40 1.16
C LEU A 263 6.24 21.66 0.57
N TYR A 264 7.52 21.60 0.18
CA TYR A 264 8.23 22.73 -0.39
C TYR A 264 8.10 22.81 -1.92
N PHE A 265 8.27 21.69 -2.63
CA PHE A 265 8.32 21.67 -4.10
C PHE A 265 6.97 21.35 -4.77
N TRP A 266 5.98 20.84 -4.03
CA TRP A 266 4.64 20.50 -4.53
C TRP A 266 3.53 20.84 -3.52
N SER A 267 3.52 22.11 -3.11
CA SER A 267 2.52 22.68 -2.20
C SER A 267 1.18 22.98 -2.87
N SER A 268 1.12 22.97 -4.21
CA SER A 268 -0.09 23.28 -4.97
C SER A 268 -1.05 22.09 -5.08
N ASP A 269 -2.33 22.41 -5.29
CA ASP A 269 -3.39 21.44 -5.60
C ASP A 269 -3.43 21.02 -7.08
N PHE A 270 -2.39 21.35 -7.85
CA PHE A 270 -2.31 21.11 -9.29
C PHE A 270 -1.20 20.09 -9.63
N ASN A 271 -0.96 19.88 -10.93
CA ASN A 271 0.07 18.97 -11.43
C ASN A 271 1.46 19.25 -10.86
N LEU A 272 2.29 18.19 -10.86
CA LEU A 272 3.69 18.29 -10.48
C LEU A 272 4.37 19.42 -11.29
N PRO A 273 5.02 20.39 -10.64
CA PRO A 273 5.66 21.50 -11.35
C PRO A 273 6.65 21.01 -12.43
N LYS A 274 6.59 21.60 -13.63
CA LYS A 274 7.43 21.22 -14.77
C LYS A 274 8.94 21.32 -14.50
N ASN A 275 9.35 22.16 -13.56
CA ASN A 275 10.74 22.30 -13.12
C ASN A 275 11.20 21.17 -12.18
N ILE A 276 10.28 20.33 -11.68
CA ILE A 276 10.56 19.17 -10.83
C ILE A 276 10.42 17.88 -11.64
N LYS A 277 9.43 17.79 -12.53
CA LYS A 277 9.19 16.63 -13.39
C LYS A 277 10.45 16.25 -14.17
N ASP A 278 10.75 14.95 -14.22
CA ASP A 278 11.93 14.37 -14.89
C ASP A 278 13.31 14.79 -14.31
N THR A 279 13.33 15.44 -13.14
CA THR A 279 14.58 15.80 -12.43
C THR A 279 14.94 14.79 -11.34
N LEU A 280 16.10 14.94 -10.71
CA LEU A 280 16.48 14.16 -9.51
C LEU A 280 15.54 14.42 -8.31
N LEU A 281 14.79 15.53 -8.31
CA LEU A 281 13.83 15.88 -7.27
C LEU A 281 12.45 15.24 -7.48
N ASP A 282 12.16 14.72 -8.68
CA ASP A 282 10.87 14.13 -9.00
C ASP A 282 10.50 12.99 -8.02
N ALA A 283 11.35 11.96 -7.96
CA ALA A 283 11.13 10.80 -7.10
C ALA A 283 10.93 11.14 -5.61
N PRO A 284 11.79 11.94 -4.94
CA PRO A 284 11.56 12.30 -3.54
C PRO A 284 10.32 13.18 -3.34
N VAL A 285 9.98 14.08 -4.27
CA VAL A 285 8.81 14.96 -4.15
C VAL A 285 7.51 14.15 -4.30
N VAL A 286 7.44 13.28 -5.30
CA VAL A 286 6.31 12.36 -5.53
C VAL A 286 6.09 11.45 -4.31
N ARG A 287 7.15 10.83 -3.79
CA ARG A 287 7.06 9.99 -2.58
C ARG A 287 6.70 10.78 -1.34
N GLY A 288 7.24 12.00 -1.22
CA GLY A 288 6.81 12.95 -0.21
C GLY A 288 5.32 13.21 -0.23
N LYS A 289 4.73 13.37 -1.43
CA LYS A 289 3.31 13.65 -1.59
C LYS A 289 2.43 12.46 -1.21
N ILE A 290 2.90 11.24 -1.44
CA ILE A 290 2.27 9.99 -0.95
C ILE A 290 2.30 9.96 0.58
N ILE A 291 3.44 10.28 1.20
CA ILE A 291 3.60 10.36 2.65
C ILE A 291 2.65 11.41 3.24
N GLU A 292 2.69 12.64 2.71
CA GLU A 292 1.84 13.76 3.13
C GLU A 292 0.36 13.36 3.14
N ASN A 293 -0.15 12.88 2.00
CA ASN A 293 -1.56 12.51 1.86
C ASN A 293 -1.96 11.34 2.75
N SER A 294 -1.05 10.40 3.00
CA SER A 294 -1.34 9.29 3.91
C SER A 294 -1.40 9.77 5.37
N LEU A 295 -0.59 10.75 5.76
CA LEU A 295 -0.56 11.30 7.12
C LEU A 295 -1.80 12.13 7.46
N TYR A 296 -2.52 12.69 6.48
CA TYR A 296 -3.79 13.40 6.75
C TYR A 296 -4.86 12.52 7.40
N SER A 297 -4.75 11.19 7.30
CA SER A 297 -5.66 10.24 7.96
C SER A 297 -5.44 10.08 9.48
N LEU A 298 -4.41 10.73 10.04
CA LEU A 298 -4.08 10.73 11.47
C LEU A 298 -4.63 11.97 12.19
N ASP A 299 -5.68 12.58 11.65
CA ASP A 299 -6.31 13.82 12.11
C ASP A 299 -6.96 13.72 13.49
N ASN A 300 -7.37 12.53 13.90
CA ASN A 300 -8.00 12.27 15.19
C ASN A 300 -7.05 11.54 16.16
N PHE A 301 -7.27 11.74 17.46
CA PHE A 301 -6.42 11.21 18.53
C PHE A 301 -6.29 9.69 18.50
N LYS A 302 -7.36 8.97 18.13
CA LYS A 302 -7.36 7.51 17.99
C LYS A 302 -6.36 7.10 16.90
N ASN A 303 -6.56 7.56 15.68
CA ASN A 303 -5.72 7.20 14.54
C ASN A 303 -4.26 7.65 14.76
N LEU A 304 -4.04 8.81 15.38
CA LEU A 304 -2.70 9.28 15.73
C LEU A 304 -1.95 8.29 16.64
N LEU A 305 -2.62 7.70 17.63
CA LEU A 305 -1.98 6.78 18.59
C LEU A 305 -1.84 5.35 18.08
N ILE A 306 -2.90 4.80 17.46
CA ILE A 306 -3.00 3.37 17.11
C ILE A 306 -3.07 3.09 15.61
N GLY A 307 -3.07 4.12 14.78
CA GLY A 307 -3.06 4.03 13.32
C GLY A 307 -4.41 3.64 12.71
N ASN A 308 -4.40 3.43 11.40
CA ASN A 308 -5.55 3.05 10.60
C ASN A 308 -5.65 1.53 10.36
N GLY A 309 -4.66 0.75 10.78
CA GLY A 309 -4.48 -0.64 10.38
C GLY A 309 -3.67 -0.80 9.09
N TRP A 310 -3.11 -1.98 8.87
CA TRP A 310 -2.24 -2.27 7.72
C TRP A 310 -3.02 -2.36 6.40
N GLY A 311 -2.32 -2.11 5.28
CA GLY A 311 -2.88 -2.30 3.94
C GLY A 311 -3.91 -1.26 3.49
N ASN A 312 -4.11 -0.19 4.28
CA ASN A 312 -5.08 0.85 3.98
C ASN A 312 -4.54 1.99 3.10
N THR A 313 -3.23 2.03 2.85
CA THR A 313 -2.57 3.10 2.08
C THR A 313 -3.28 3.43 0.76
N PRO A 314 -3.65 2.49 -0.14
CA PRO A 314 -4.43 2.83 -1.33
C PRO A 314 -5.73 3.60 -1.06
N SER A 315 -6.45 3.22 0.00
CA SER A 315 -7.71 3.88 0.36
C SER A 315 -7.44 5.28 0.93
N LEU A 316 -6.41 5.43 1.77
CA LEU A 316 -6.03 6.72 2.33
C LEU A 316 -5.58 7.72 1.27
N LEU A 317 -4.81 7.26 0.27
CA LEU A 317 -4.43 8.11 -0.87
C LEU A 317 -5.67 8.57 -1.64
N LEU A 318 -6.62 7.67 -1.89
CA LEU A 318 -7.85 7.99 -2.59
C LEU A 318 -8.76 8.96 -1.80
N GLU A 319 -8.81 8.83 -0.47
CA GLU A 319 -9.59 9.69 0.42
C GLU A 319 -9.01 11.11 0.53
N ASN A 320 -7.68 11.22 0.54
CA ASN A 320 -6.98 12.48 0.84
C ASN A 320 -6.45 13.23 -0.38
N MET A 321 -6.15 12.54 -1.48
CA MET A 321 -5.67 13.18 -2.71
C MET A 321 -6.81 13.87 -3.45
N ASN A 322 -6.51 15.04 -4.01
CA ASN A 322 -7.34 15.62 -5.05
C ASN A 322 -7.15 14.87 -6.39
N SER A 323 -7.98 15.16 -7.39
CA SER A 323 -7.91 14.50 -8.70
C SER A 323 -6.56 14.64 -9.39
N TRP A 324 -6.01 15.86 -9.47
CA TRP A 324 -4.74 16.14 -10.14
C TRP A 324 -3.56 15.35 -9.58
N GLN A 325 -3.46 15.31 -8.25
CA GLN A 325 -2.44 14.53 -7.54
C GLN A 325 -2.65 13.04 -7.81
N TYR A 326 -3.89 12.57 -7.75
CA TYR A 326 -4.22 11.17 -7.98
C TYR A 326 -3.83 10.71 -9.40
N ASP A 327 -4.01 11.56 -10.41
CA ASP A 327 -3.68 11.23 -11.80
C ASP A 327 -2.18 11.30 -12.09
N GLU A 328 -1.46 12.32 -11.58
CA GLU A 328 0.01 12.38 -11.71
C GLU A 328 0.71 11.24 -10.94
N LEU A 329 0.11 10.78 -9.83
CA LEU A 329 0.61 9.66 -9.02
C LEU A 329 0.10 8.29 -9.51
N ARG A 330 -0.77 8.26 -10.52
CA ARG A 330 -1.25 7.02 -11.14
C ARG A 330 -0.47 6.73 -12.42
N LEU A 331 0.17 5.57 -12.44
CA LEU A 331 0.43 4.82 -13.68
C LEU A 331 -0.62 3.68 -13.81
N GLY A 332 -1.91 4.03 -13.82
CA GLY A 332 -3.05 3.09 -13.92
C GLY A 332 -3.48 2.42 -12.60
N TYR A 333 -4.09 1.23 -12.66
CA TYR A 333 -4.42 0.40 -11.46
C TYR A 333 -3.19 -0.10 -10.70
N ASN A 334 -1.98 0.25 -11.15
CA ASN A 334 -0.75 0.16 -10.37
C ASN A 334 -0.69 1.35 -9.38
N LEU A 335 -1.70 1.47 -8.51
CA LEU A 335 -1.66 2.43 -7.42
C LEU A 335 -0.44 2.16 -6.54
N HIS A 336 0.15 3.22 -6.01
CA HIS A 336 1.03 3.11 -4.85
C HIS A 336 0.29 2.40 -3.71
N PHE A 337 0.62 1.13 -3.50
CA PHE A 337 -0.04 0.26 -2.51
C PHE A 337 0.63 0.29 -1.14
N HIS A 338 1.64 1.15 -1.01
CA HIS A 338 2.47 1.37 0.16
C HIS A 338 2.98 2.82 0.07
N THR A 339 3.36 3.39 1.21
CA THR A 339 3.94 4.74 1.26
C THR A 339 5.33 4.88 0.66
N HIS A 340 5.92 3.78 0.17
CA HIS A 340 7.33 3.68 -0.22
C HIS A 340 8.35 4.08 0.87
N ASN A 341 7.90 4.25 2.12
CA ASN A 341 8.73 4.56 3.27
C ASN A 341 8.31 3.69 4.45
N GLU A 342 9.17 2.77 4.85
CA GLU A 342 8.88 1.80 5.90
C GLU A 342 8.49 2.45 7.25
N LEU A 343 9.16 3.53 7.65
CA LEU A 343 8.84 4.22 8.90
C LEU A 343 7.43 4.83 8.86
N VAL A 344 7.11 5.49 7.75
CA VAL A 344 5.81 6.13 7.55
C VAL A 344 4.71 5.08 7.50
N GLU A 345 4.95 3.93 6.86
CA GLU A 345 3.98 2.82 6.84
C GLU A 345 3.63 2.34 8.27
N HIS A 346 4.63 2.24 9.16
CA HIS A 346 4.40 1.90 10.56
C HIS A 346 3.61 3.00 11.28
N ILE A 347 3.87 4.28 11.01
CA ILE A 347 3.14 5.40 11.62
C ILE A 347 1.67 5.39 11.17
N ILE A 348 1.39 5.18 9.88
CA ILE A 348 0.02 5.17 9.37
C ILE A 348 -0.73 3.92 9.82
N SER A 349 -0.07 2.77 9.80
CA SER A 349 -0.71 1.49 10.11
C SER A 349 -0.92 1.31 11.62
N LEU A 350 0.04 1.72 12.45
CA LEU A 350 0.08 1.44 13.89
C LEU A 350 0.14 2.70 14.78
N GLY A 351 0.08 3.89 14.19
CA GLY A 351 0.16 5.16 14.89
C GLY A 351 1.58 5.51 15.35
N ILE A 352 1.70 6.59 16.13
CA ILE A 352 2.98 7.04 16.70
C ILE A 352 3.64 5.92 17.52
N PHE A 353 2.88 5.09 18.22
CA PHE A 353 3.44 3.99 19.00
C PHE A 353 4.14 2.95 18.11
N GLY A 354 3.54 2.62 16.97
CA GLY A 354 4.18 1.72 16.01
C GLY A 354 5.45 2.31 15.39
N GLY A 355 5.41 3.60 15.01
CA GLY A 355 6.58 4.32 14.51
C GLY A 355 7.74 4.36 15.51
N ILE A 356 7.46 4.67 16.78
CA ILE A 356 8.45 4.65 17.86
C ILE A 356 9.02 3.24 18.05
N LEU A 357 8.15 2.22 18.11
CA LEU A 357 8.58 0.84 18.31
C LEU A 357 9.47 0.34 17.15
N PHE A 358 9.17 0.76 15.92
CA PHE A 358 10.02 0.51 14.75
C PHE A 358 11.38 1.23 14.83
N LEU A 359 11.43 2.49 15.27
CA LEU A 359 12.71 3.17 15.50
C LEU A 359 13.55 2.50 16.60
N ILE A 360 12.90 2.02 17.66
CA ILE A 360 13.55 1.22 18.72
C ILE A 360 14.08 -0.10 18.13
N PHE A 361 13.33 -0.75 17.22
CA PHE A 361 13.81 -1.94 16.51
C PHE A 361 15.10 -1.65 15.74
N ILE A 362 15.10 -0.60 14.92
CA ILE A 362 16.28 -0.15 14.16
C ILE A 362 17.46 0.16 15.08
N PHE A 363 17.21 0.82 16.21
CA PHE A 363 18.24 1.10 17.21
C PHE A 363 18.94 -0.17 17.68
N TYR A 364 18.18 -1.22 18.02
CA TYR A 364 18.74 -2.50 18.45
C TYR A 364 19.45 -3.25 17.33
N ILE A 365 19.05 -3.07 16.07
CA ILE A 365 19.77 -3.62 14.90
C ILE A 365 21.16 -2.98 14.81
N PHE A 366 21.25 -1.65 14.85
CA PHE A 366 22.54 -0.95 14.83
C PHE A 366 23.42 -1.30 16.04
N ARG A 367 22.82 -1.40 17.23
CA ARG A 367 23.53 -1.79 18.44
C ARG A 367 24.10 -3.21 18.33
N ALA A 368 23.32 -4.14 17.77
CA ALA A 368 23.76 -5.53 17.58
C ALA A 368 24.85 -5.63 16.50
N SER A 369 24.73 -4.88 15.39
CA SER A 369 25.70 -4.92 14.29
C SER A 369 27.08 -4.40 14.70
N LYS A 370 27.14 -3.40 15.59
CA LYS A 370 28.39 -2.87 16.15
C LYS A 370 29.26 -3.94 16.81
N SER A 371 28.67 -5.00 17.35
CA SER A 371 29.41 -6.11 17.98
C SER A 371 30.23 -6.95 17.00
N PHE A 372 29.88 -6.89 15.70
CA PHE A 372 30.57 -7.60 14.63
C PHE A 372 31.64 -6.73 13.99
N SER A 373 31.23 -5.62 13.37
CA SER A 373 32.11 -4.67 12.71
C SER A 373 31.38 -3.36 12.39
N PHE A 374 32.13 -2.30 12.10
CA PHE A 374 31.54 -1.03 11.66
C PHE A 374 30.91 -1.15 10.26
N GLU A 375 31.49 -1.95 9.37
CA GLU A 375 30.95 -2.17 8.02
C GLU A 375 29.60 -2.87 8.06
N SER A 376 29.36 -3.74 9.05
CA SER A 376 28.04 -4.33 9.30
C SER A 376 27.00 -3.24 9.60
N LYS A 377 27.38 -2.23 10.40
CA LYS A 377 26.56 -1.06 10.70
C LYS A 377 26.29 -0.21 9.45
N LEU A 378 27.30 -0.02 8.59
CA LEU A 378 27.12 0.65 7.29
C LEU A 378 26.17 -0.13 6.37
N GLY A 379 26.25 -1.47 6.35
CA GLY A 379 25.34 -2.31 5.58
C GLY A 379 23.88 -2.12 6.01
N TRP A 380 23.61 -2.15 7.32
CA TRP A 380 22.27 -1.84 7.85
C TRP A 380 21.84 -0.40 7.57
N PHE A 381 22.77 0.56 7.58
CA PHE A 381 22.44 1.95 7.24
C PHE A 381 22.02 2.09 5.77
N LEU A 382 22.75 1.44 4.86
CA LEU A 382 22.37 1.36 3.45
C LEU A 382 21.00 0.69 3.29
N PHE A 383 20.77 -0.43 3.99
CA PHE A 383 19.48 -1.12 3.98
C PHE A 383 18.34 -0.17 4.36
N PHE A 384 18.43 0.53 5.50
CA PHE A 384 17.37 1.43 5.96
C PHE A 384 17.22 2.70 5.11
N LYS A 385 18.29 3.18 4.48
CA LYS A 385 18.20 4.24 3.46
C LYS A 385 17.39 3.78 2.25
N ILE A 386 17.63 2.56 1.77
CA ILE A 386 16.85 1.98 0.68
C ILE A 386 15.38 1.79 1.10
N THR A 387 15.09 1.36 2.34
CA THR A 387 13.71 1.22 2.82
C THR A 387 12.96 2.54 3.02
N CYS A 388 13.65 3.67 2.98
CA CYS A 388 13.00 4.98 2.92
C CYS A 388 12.42 5.25 1.51
N PHE A 389 12.87 4.51 0.50
CA PHE A 389 12.54 4.72 -0.92
C PHE A 389 11.80 3.51 -1.52
N TRP A 390 11.93 2.34 -0.90
CA TRP A 390 11.41 1.08 -1.38
C TRP A 390 10.90 0.26 -0.20
N PHE A 391 10.12 -0.78 -0.47
CA PHE A 391 9.59 -1.68 0.56
C PHE A 391 10.13 -3.10 0.33
N LEU A 392 10.05 -3.93 1.36
CA LEU A 392 10.45 -5.33 1.28
C LEU A 392 9.34 -6.14 0.61
N TRP A 393 9.71 -7.12 -0.21
CA TRP A 393 8.78 -8.11 -0.76
C TRP A 393 8.82 -9.38 0.09
N THR A 394 7.81 -10.25 -0.01
CA THR A 394 7.75 -11.50 0.78
C THR A 394 9.03 -12.33 0.64
N GLY A 395 9.59 -12.39 -0.58
CA GLY A 395 10.85 -13.09 -0.85
C GLY A 395 12.09 -12.43 -0.25
N THR A 396 12.18 -11.09 -0.19
CA THR A 396 13.32 -10.41 0.45
C THR A 396 13.18 -10.35 1.96
N PHE A 397 11.95 -10.38 2.47
CA PHE A 397 11.64 -10.36 3.89
C PHE A 397 12.19 -11.57 4.63
N THR A 398 12.06 -12.79 4.09
CA THR A 398 12.62 -13.97 4.75
C THR A 398 14.13 -13.88 4.85
N LEU A 399 14.80 -13.39 3.81
CA LEU A 399 16.25 -13.15 3.82
C LEU A 399 16.64 -12.09 4.85
N PHE A 400 15.88 -10.99 4.95
CA PHE A 400 16.07 -9.99 5.98
C PHE A 400 16.02 -10.62 7.38
N ALA A 401 15.01 -11.46 7.65
CA ALA A 401 14.86 -12.15 8.92
C ALA A 401 16.03 -13.13 9.20
N VAL A 402 16.48 -13.87 8.18
CA VAL A 402 17.65 -14.76 8.29
C VAL A 402 18.90 -13.98 8.65
N VAL A 403 19.22 -12.93 7.90
CA VAL A 403 20.42 -12.11 8.13
C VAL A 403 20.35 -11.44 9.50
N LEU A 404 19.19 -10.91 9.87
CA LEU A 404 18.99 -10.30 11.18
C LEU A 404 19.20 -11.30 12.33
N SER A 405 18.78 -12.56 12.17
CA SER A 405 18.96 -13.60 13.17
C SER A 405 20.43 -13.91 13.47
N CYS A 406 21.36 -13.64 12.54
CA CYS A 406 22.79 -13.83 12.77
C CYS A 406 23.37 -12.84 13.79
N PHE A 407 22.65 -11.76 14.09
CA PHE A 407 23.01 -10.76 15.09
C PHE A 407 22.46 -11.08 16.49
N ILE A 408 21.62 -12.10 16.62
CA ILE A 408 21.07 -12.56 17.90
C ILE A 408 22.07 -13.54 18.54
N ILE A 409 23.13 -13.00 19.14
CA ILE A 409 24.13 -13.81 19.85
C ILE A 409 23.67 -14.05 21.29
N THR A 410 23.35 -15.31 21.62
CA THR A 410 22.95 -15.74 22.97
C THR A 410 24.07 -15.73 24.01
N LYS A 411 25.34 -15.61 23.59
CA LYS A 411 26.53 -15.67 24.47
C LYS A 411 26.91 -14.34 25.12
N THR A 412 26.36 -13.20 24.72
CA THR A 412 26.70 -11.91 25.33
C THR A 412 25.97 -11.71 26.65
N ARG A 413 26.75 -11.48 27.73
CA ARG A 413 26.34 -11.09 29.10
C ARG A 413 24.88 -10.66 29.16
N GLN A 414 24.05 -11.47 29.81
CA GLN A 414 22.61 -11.27 29.99
C GLN A 414 22.30 -9.85 30.48
N ASN A 415 22.07 -8.92 29.56
CA ASN A 415 21.20 -7.79 29.88
C ASN A 415 19.82 -8.40 30.06
N LYS A 416 19.41 -8.54 31.32
CA LYS A 416 18.09 -9.03 31.71
C LYS A 416 17.07 -7.94 31.36
N TYR A 417 16.64 -7.84 30.10
CA TYR A 417 15.64 -6.85 29.70
C TYR A 417 14.32 -7.11 30.41
N PHE A 418 13.80 -8.33 30.28
CA PHE A 418 12.59 -8.77 30.99
C PHE A 418 12.92 -9.85 32.02
N ILE A 419 12.76 -9.52 33.31
CA ILE A 419 12.98 -10.45 34.43
C ILE A 419 12.02 -11.65 34.33
N PHE A 420 10.79 -11.42 33.86
CA PHE A 420 9.75 -12.45 33.75
C PHE A 420 10.16 -13.65 32.87
N LEU A 421 10.93 -13.41 31.80
CA LEU A 421 11.40 -14.46 30.88
C LEU A 421 12.64 -15.22 31.38
N ASN A 422 13.29 -14.77 32.46
CA ASN A 422 14.56 -15.36 32.92
C ASN A 422 14.38 -16.62 33.77
N GLN A 423 13.19 -16.86 34.30
CA GLN A 423 12.89 -18.04 35.11
C GLN A 423 11.84 -18.89 34.41
N ASN A 424 12.22 -20.10 34.01
CA ASN A 424 11.30 -21.11 33.52
C ASN A 424 10.48 -21.65 34.70
N SER A 425 9.16 -21.61 34.58
CA SER A 425 8.26 -22.41 35.39
C SER A 425 7.34 -23.19 34.47
N ARG A 426 6.84 -24.34 34.93
CA ARG A 426 5.91 -25.16 34.14
C ARG A 426 4.69 -24.37 33.69
N THR A 427 4.14 -23.53 34.57
CA THR A 427 3.01 -22.64 34.27
C THR A 427 3.35 -21.65 33.16
N LYS A 428 4.51 -20.97 33.22
CA LYS A 428 4.93 -20.03 32.16
C LYS A 428 5.12 -20.75 30.83
N ASN A 429 5.79 -21.90 30.83
CA ASN A 429 5.99 -22.69 29.62
C ASN A 429 4.66 -23.11 28.99
N ASN A 430 3.68 -23.52 29.80
CA ASN A 430 2.34 -23.86 29.31
C ASN A 430 1.60 -22.64 28.73
N ILE A 431 1.69 -21.47 29.36
CA ILE A 431 1.06 -20.23 28.84
C ILE A 431 1.68 -19.84 27.50
N PHE A 432 3.01 -19.81 27.39
CA PHE A 432 3.69 -19.51 26.12
C PHE A 432 3.42 -20.57 25.07
N ALA A 433 3.33 -21.85 25.45
CA ALA A 433 2.97 -22.92 24.53
C ALA A 433 1.56 -22.71 23.96
N LEU A 434 0.58 -22.39 24.81
CA LEU A 434 -0.79 -22.12 24.37
C LEU A 434 -0.84 -20.89 23.45
N MET A 435 -0.14 -19.82 23.81
CA MET A 435 -0.03 -18.62 22.98
C MET A 435 0.58 -18.93 21.61
N PHE A 436 1.68 -19.69 21.56
CA PHE A 436 2.32 -20.09 20.30
C PHE A 436 1.43 -21.02 19.48
N LEU A 437 0.66 -21.90 20.10
CA LEU A 437 -0.33 -22.74 19.41
C LEU A 437 -1.39 -21.87 18.72
N PHE A 438 -1.97 -20.90 19.44
CA PHE A 438 -2.96 -19.99 18.88
C PHE A 438 -2.39 -19.12 17.75
N ILE A 439 -1.15 -18.61 17.90
CA ILE A 439 -0.48 -17.86 16.83
C ILE A 439 -0.23 -18.76 15.61
N GLY A 440 0.16 -20.02 15.82
CA GLY A 440 0.33 -20.99 14.75
C GLY A 440 -0.97 -21.21 13.96
N LEU A 441 -2.09 -21.42 14.65
CA LEU A 441 -3.42 -21.52 14.03
C LEU A 441 -3.84 -20.20 13.35
N PHE A 442 -3.48 -19.07 13.93
CA PHE A 442 -3.77 -17.75 13.39
C PHE A 442 -3.01 -17.47 12.08
N LEU A 443 -1.76 -17.94 11.96
CA LEU A 443 -1.02 -17.89 10.68
C LEU A 443 -1.61 -18.82 9.63
N PHE A 444 -2.09 -20.02 10.01
CA PHE A 444 -2.84 -20.87 9.08
C PHE A 444 -4.12 -20.21 8.59
N TYR A 445 -4.81 -19.47 9.46
CA TYR A 445 -5.93 -18.64 9.04
C TYR A 445 -5.50 -17.56 8.02
N GLY A 446 -4.37 -16.88 8.25
CA GLY A 446 -3.77 -15.95 7.28
C GLY A 446 -3.44 -16.58 5.91
N ALA A 447 -2.89 -17.79 5.92
CA ALA A 447 -2.65 -18.57 4.70
C ALA A 447 -3.97 -18.94 4.00
N TYR A 448 -4.97 -19.39 4.77
CA TYR A 448 -6.27 -19.80 4.26
C TYR A 448 -7.04 -18.65 3.61
N ILE A 449 -7.13 -17.48 4.26
CA ILE A 449 -7.84 -16.33 3.67
C ILE A 449 -7.17 -15.84 2.39
N THR A 450 -5.84 -15.91 2.29
CA THR A 450 -5.10 -15.56 1.08
C THR A 450 -5.38 -16.57 -0.04
N TYR A 451 -5.32 -17.87 0.27
CA TYR A 451 -5.68 -18.94 -0.65
C TYR A 451 -7.13 -18.81 -1.15
N ALA A 452 -8.06 -18.48 -0.26
CA ALA A 452 -9.46 -18.31 -0.61
C ALA A 452 -9.68 -17.08 -1.51
N SER A 453 -9.03 -15.94 -1.23
CA SER A 453 -9.02 -14.79 -2.15
C SER A 453 -8.52 -15.17 -3.54
N THR A 454 -7.46 -15.98 -3.62
CA THR A 454 -6.94 -16.49 -4.91
C THR A 454 -7.94 -17.42 -5.61
N LYS A 455 -8.63 -18.29 -4.87
CA LYS A 455 -9.68 -19.15 -5.42
C LYS A 455 -10.84 -18.30 -5.96
N THR A 456 -11.29 -17.29 -5.23
CA THR A 456 -12.33 -16.35 -5.66
C THR A 456 -11.92 -15.63 -6.94
N ASN A 457 -10.68 -15.16 -7.03
CA ASN A 457 -10.13 -14.53 -8.25
C ASN A 457 -10.23 -15.46 -9.47
N SER A 458 -9.96 -16.76 -9.30
CA SER A 458 -10.06 -17.73 -10.39
C SER A 458 -11.51 -17.99 -10.86
N MET A 459 -12.50 -17.74 -9.99
CA MET A 459 -13.93 -17.89 -10.29
C MET A 459 -14.55 -16.64 -10.93
N LEU A 460 -13.93 -15.47 -10.77
CA LEU A 460 -14.35 -14.20 -11.40
C LEU A 460 -13.94 -14.09 -12.88
N LYS A 461 -14.14 -15.16 -13.64
CA LYS A 461 -13.93 -15.17 -15.10
C LYS A 461 -15.26 -15.06 -15.82
N TYR A 462 -15.26 -14.36 -16.96
CA TYR A 462 -16.42 -14.19 -17.84
C TYR A 462 -17.20 -15.51 -18.05
N SER A 463 -16.51 -16.57 -18.48
CA SER A 463 -17.13 -17.88 -18.72
C SER A 463 -17.73 -18.52 -17.48
N LYS A 464 -17.13 -18.35 -16.30
CA LYS A 464 -17.65 -18.91 -15.04
C LYS A 464 -18.90 -18.18 -14.57
N ILE A 465 -18.95 -16.86 -14.72
CA ILE A 465 -20.13 -16.05 -14.36
C ILE A 465 -21.31 -16.39 -15.30
N ILE A 466 -21.04 -16.56 -16.61
CA ILE A 466 -22.08 -16.93 -17.58
C ILE A 466 -22.59 -18.34 -17.38
N ASN A 467 -21.73 -19.30 -17.06
CA ASN A 467 -22.21 -20.66 -16.77
C ASN A 467 -23.23 -20.66 -15.62
N GLY A 468 -23.09 -19.77 -14.64
CA GLY A 468 -24.07 -19.58 -13.57
C GLY A 468 -25.42 -19.01 -14.02
N LYS A 469 -25.51 -18.38 -15.20
CA LYS A 469 -26.78 -17.93 -15.82
C LYS A 469 -27.66 -19.11 -16.24
N ASN A 470 -27.06 -20.24 -16.61
CA ASN A 470 -27.74 -21.41 -17.16
C ASN A 470 -28.07 -22.48 -16.09
N ASP A 471 -27.51 -22.36 -14.88
CA ASP A 471 -27.82 -23.27 -13.78
C ASP A 471 -29.21 -22.96 -13.19
N SER A 472 -30.13 -23.91 -13.34
CA SER A 472 -31.53 -23.84 -12.90
C SER A 472 -31.72 -23.72 -11.38
N ASN A 473 -30.66 -23.96 -10.59
CA ASN A 473 -30.58 -23.75 -9.14
C ASN A 473 -30.23 -22.30 -8.74
N SER A 474 -29.99 -21.40 -9.70
CA SER A 474 -29.73 -19.96 -9.45
C SER A 474 -30.99 -19.14 -9.13
N LYS A 475 -32.11 -19.78 -8.81
CA LYS A 475 -33.33 -19.11 -8.29
C LYS A 475 -33.11 -18.38 -6.96
N ASN A 476 -31.98 -18.61 -6.29
CA ASN A 476 -31.54 -17.75 -5.19
C ASN A 476 -30.98 -16.43 -5.75
N LYS A 477 -31.69 -15.34 -5.46
CA LYS A 477 -31.49 -13.96 -5.93
C LYS A 477 -30.14 -13.30 -5.56
N GLU A 478 -29.14 -14.04 -5.09
CA GLU A 478 -27.87 -13.47 -4.63
C GLU A 478 -26.85 -13.34 -5.77
N CYS A 479 -26.44 -12.10 -6.04
CA CYS A 479 -25.43 -11.78 -7.04
C CYS A 479 -24.08 -12.38 -6.64
N LEU A 480 -23.48 -13.16 -7.53
CA LEU A 480 -22.19 -13.84 -7.30
C LEU A 480 -22.10 -14.53 -5.92
N ALA A 481 -23.01 -15.48 -5.65
CA ALA A 481 -23.04 -16.22 -4.37
C ALA A 481 -21.72 -16.91 -4.00
N PHE A 482 -20.90 -17.27 -4.99
CA PHE A 482 -19.56 -17.85 -4.75
C PHE A 482 -18.52 -16.83 -4.25
N TYR A 483 -18.80 -15.53 -4.35
CA TYR A 483 -17.84 -14.49 -3.98
C TYR A 483 -17.76 -14.39 -2.46
N ASP A 484 -16.63 -14.84 -1.94
CA ASP A 484 -16.18 -14.58 -0.60
C ASP A 484 -14.73 -14.06 -0.65
N ASN A 485 -14.50 -12.93 0.01
CA ASN A 485 -13.18 -12.33 0.18
C ASN A 485 -12.89 -12.04 1.66
N PHE A 486 -13.53 -12.76 2.58
CA PHE A 486 -13.30 -12.69 4.03
C PHE A 486 -13.33 -11.25 4.56
N ASN A 487 -14.28 -10.43 4.11
CA ASN A 487 -14.41 -9.02 4.51
C ASN A 487 -13.15 -8.16 4.27
N ARG A 488 -12.29 -8.51 3.30
CA ARG A 488 -11.10 -7.74 2.91
C ARG A 488 -11.43 -6.58 1.96
N GLY A 489 -12.51 -5.84 2.22
CA GLY A 489 -12.84 -4.60 1.48
C GLY A 489 -13.22 -4.77 0.01
N GLY A 490 -13.52 -6.00 -0.43
CA GLY A 490 -13.85 -6.31 -1.83
C GLY A 490 -12.73 -6.06 -2.85
N LEU A 491 -11.47 -6.06 -2.41
CA LEU A 491 -10.29 -5.75 -3.25
C LEU A 491 -10.18 -6.60 -4.54
N VAL A 492 -10.57 -7.88 -4.49
CA VAL A 492 -10.58 -8.73 -5.69
C VAL A 492 -11.69 -8.28 -6.65
N LEU A 493 -12.86 -7.91 -6.13
CA LEU A 493 -13.99 -7.48 -6.96
C LEU A 493 -13.70 -6.14 -7.63
N ASP A 494 -13.06 -5.23 -6.90
CA ASP A 494 -12.62 -3.92 -7.38
C ASP A 494 -11.83 -4.02 -8.69
N ARG A 495 -10.74 -4.81 -8.71
CA ARG A 495 -9.92 -4.96 -9.93
C ARG A 495 -10.68 -5.59 -11.09
N PHE A 496 -11.51 -6.60 -10.83
CA PHE A 496 -12.29 -7.26 -11.88
C PHE A 496 -13.36 -6.34 -12.44
N LEU A 497 -14.12 -5.67 -11.57
CA LEU A 497 -15.16 -4.73 -11.97
C LEU A 497 -14.54 -3.64 -12.84
N HIS A 498 -13.42 -3.05 -12.40
CA HIS A 498 -12.74 -2.04 -13.20
C HIS A 498 -12.27 -2.57 -14.56
N GLY A 499 -11.49 -3.67 -14.56
CA GLY A 499 -10.93 -4.19 -15.80
C GLY A 499 -12.02 -4.60 -16.79
N TYR A 500 -13.11 -5.18 -16.29
CA TYR A 500 -14.25 -5.58 -17.08
C TYR A 500 -15.05 -4.38 -17.60
N SER A 501 -15.37 -3.41 -16.74
CA SER A 501 -16.11 -2.21 -17.14
C SER A 501 -15.34 -1.37 -18.14
N SER A 502 -14.03 -1.20 -17.94
CA SER A 502 -13.17 -0.47 -18.86
C SER A 502 -13.19 -1.12 -20.25
N HIS A 503 -13.08 -2.45 -20.34
CA HIS A 503 -13.20 -3.16 -21.62
C HIS A 503 -14.61 -3.00 -22.23
N LEU A 504 -15.66 -3.27 -21.46
CA LEU A 504 -17.05 -3.20 -21.92
C LEU A 504 -17.39 -1.86 -22.57
N PHE A 505 -16.97 -0.75 -21.95
CA PHE A 505 -17.31 0.59 -22.42
C PHE A 505 -16.46 1.06 -23.62
N THR A 506 -15.35 0.37 -23.93
CA THR A 506 -14.60 0.58 -25.20
C THR A 506 -15.31 0.00 -26.41
N LEU A 507 -16.21 -0.96 -26.24
CA LEU A 507 -16.96 -1.57 -27.35
C LEU A 507 -18.02 -0.61 -27.89
N ASP A 508 -18.31 -0.69 -29.18
CA ASP A 508 -19.49 -0.03 -29.76
C ASP A 508 -20.77 -0.61 -29.17
N ILE A 509 -21.82 0.21 -29.07
CA ILE A 509 -23.09 -0.18 -28.43
C ILE A 509 -23.67 -1.44 -29.11
N GLU A 510 -23.53 -1.56 -30.43
CA GLU A 510 -24.00 -2.70 -31.22
C GLU A 510 -23.23 -4.01 -30.94
N ASN A 511 -21.99 -3.89 -30.45
CA ASN A 511 -21.11 -5.02 -30.14
C ASN A 511 -21.25 -5.51 -28.69
N VAL A 512 -22.11 -4.88 -27.89
CA VAL A 512 -22.34 -5.24 -26.49
C VAL A 512 -23.50 -6.23 -26.40
N ASP A 513 -23.17 -7.50 -26.17
CA ASP A 513 -24.16 -8.57 -26.06
C ASP A 513 -24.80 -8.67 -24.65
N ASP A 514 -25.91 -9.41 -24.57
CA ASP A 514 -26.67 -9.64 -23.32
C ASP A 514 -25.86 -10.38 -22.24
N ASN A 515 -24.89 -11.19 -22.63
CA ASN A 515 -24.04 -11.90 -21.69
C ASN A 515 -23.01 -10.96 -21.07
N ALA A 516 -22.50 -10.01 -21.85
CA ALA A 516 -21.59 -8.98 -21.38
C ALA A 516 -22.27 -8.07 -20.35
N LEU A 517 -23.49 -7.63 -20.65
CA LEU A 517 -24.31 -6.86 -19.73
C LEU A 517 -24.69 -7.66 -18.48
N TYR A 518 -25.01 -8.95 -18.63
CA TYR A 518 -25.27 -9.82 -17.49
C TYR A 518 -24.07 -9.90 -16.54
N VAL A 519 -22.85 -10.09 -17.05
CA VAL A 519 -21.64 -10.15 -16.23
C VAL A 519 -21.40 -8.82 -15.50
N PHE A 520 -21.56 -7.69 -16.20
CA PHE A 520 -21.48 -6.37 -15.59
C PHE A 520 -22.48 -6.21 -14.44
N TYR A 521 -23.74 -6.56 -14.65
CA TYR A 521 -24.79 -6.47 -13.62
C TYR A 521 -24.50 -7.35 -12.41
N GLN A 522 -23.96 -8.56 -12.60
CA GLN A 522 -23.58 -9.44 -11.50
C GLN A 522 -22.45 -8.85 -10.65
N LEU A 523 -21.41 -8.31 -11.30
CA LEU A 523 -20.28 -7.67 -10.61
C LEU A 523 -20.74 -6.42 -9.85
N GLN A 524 -21.50 -5.54 -10.49
CA GLN A 524 -21.98 -4.31 -9.89
C GLN A 524 -22.97 -4.58 -8.75
N CYS A 525 -23.85 -5.56 -8.90
CA CYS A 525 -24.77 -5.95 -7.84
C CYS A 525 -24.02 -6.46 -6.60
N LYS A 526 -22.99 -7.30 -6.77
CA LYS A 526 -22.17 -7.75 -5.63
C LYS A 526 -21.40 -6.59 -5.00
N ALA A 527 -20.88 -5.65 -5.80
CA ALA A 527 -20.19 -4.47 -5.29
C ALA A 527 -21.13 -3.62 -4.43
N ASN A 528 -22.36 -3.38 -4.90
CA ASN A 528 -23.38 -2.64 -4.15
C ASN A 528 -23.74 -3.33 -2.83
N ASN A 529 -23.83 -4.67 -2.79
CA ASN A 529 -24.07 -5.40 -1.53
C ASN A 529 -22.95 -5.16 -0.51
N ILE A 530 -21.68 -5.28 -0.93
CA ILE A 530 -20.52 -5.06 -0.04
C ILE A 530 -20.45 -3.60 0.45
N ILE A 531 -20.81 -2.64 -0.41
CA ILE A 531 -20.87 -1.21 -0.07
C ILE A 531 -21.95 -0.97 1.00
N LYS A 532 -23.16 -1.52 0.81
CA LYS A 532 -24.27 -1.40 1.78
C LYS A 532 -23.98 -2.01 3.14
N GLU A 533 -23.20 -3.08 3.18
CA GLU A 533 -22.76 -3.71 4.43
C GLU A 533 -21.73 -2.84 5.20
N GLY A 534 -21.21 -1.77 4.60
CA GLY A 534 -20.21 -0.89 5.22
C GLY A 534 -18.81 -1.49 5.28
N ILE A 535 -18.55 -2.56 4.51
CA ILE A 535 -17.29 -3.30 4.52
C ILE A 535 -16.39 -2.88 3.34
N ALA A 536 -16.95 -2.22 2.32
CA ALA A 536 -16.22 -1.84 1.11
C ALA A 536 -14.98 -0.98 1.40
N SER A 537 -13.90 -1.27 0.67
CA SER A 537 -12.78 -0.34 0.58
C SER A 537 -13.19 0.89 -0.23
N SER A 538 -12.52 2.01 0.02
CA SER A 538 -12.73 3.25 -0.73
C SER A 538 -12.43 3.05 -2.22
N SER A 539 -11.50 2.15 -2.56
CA SER A 539 -11.22 1.72 -3.94
C SER A 539 -12.43 1.06 -4.61
N LEU A 540 -13.09 0.10 -3.95
CA LEU A 540 -14.29 -0.55 -4.48
C LEU A 540 -15.44 0.45 -4.65
N LEU A 541 -15.64 1.35 -3.67
CA LEU A 541 -16.65 2.40 -3.75
C LEU A 541 -16.40 3.30 -4.98
N ASN A 542 -15.16 3.72 -5.18
CA ASN A 542 -14.75 4.47 -6.37
C ASN A 542 -15.02 3.74 -7.67
N THR A 543 -14.54 2.51 -7.81
CA THR A 543 -14.75 1.71 -9.03
C THR A 543 -16.23 1.48 -9.31
N SER A 544 -17.03 1.18 -8.28
CA SER A 544 -18.48 1.00 -8.43
C SER A 544 -19.20 2.29 -8.82
N MET A 545 -18.75 3.45 -8.33
CA MET A 545 -19.27 4.75 -8.78
C MET A 545 -18.93 5.01 -10.25
N GLN A 546 -17.66 4.82 -10.63
CA GLN A 546 -17.20 5.01 -12.01
C GLN A 546 -17.92 4.07 -12.98
N ALA A 547 -18.18 2.83 -12.57
CA ALA A 547 -18.94 1.88 -13.38
C ALA A 547 -20.35 2.39 -13.73
N ASP A 548 -21.08 2.99 -12.78
CA ASP A 548 -22.40 3.59 -13.04
C ASP A 548 -22.29 4.83 -13.91
N THR A 549 -21.32 5.70 -13.63
CA THR A 549 -21.02 6.89 -14.43
C THR A 549 -20.77 6.55 -15.89
N ASN A 550 -19.88 5.59 -16.16
CA ASN A 550 -19.52 5.18 -17.51
C ASN A 550 -20.70 4.53 -18.22
N PHE A 551 -21.52 3.77 -17.49
CA PHE A 551 -22.75 3.19 -18.02
C PHE A 551 -23.74 4.28 -18.44
N TYR A 552 -23.93 5.30 -17.60
CA TYR A 552 -24.78 6.44 -17.89
C TYR A 552 -24.32 7.18 -19.16
N TYR A 553 -23.03 7.48 -19.29
CA TYR A 553 -22.55 8.19 -20.49
C TYR A 553 -22.60 7.36 -21.76
N LYS A 554 -22.28 6.06 -21.67
CA LYS A 554 -22.30 5.17 -22.84
C LYS A 554 -23.72 4.84 -23.30
N PHE A 555 -24.61 4.50 -22.37
CA PHE A 555 -25.93 3.92 -22.67
C PHE A 555 -27.11 4.82 -22.31
N GLY A 556 -26.92 5.95 -21.64
CA GLY A 556 -28.01 6.74 -21.02
C GLY A 556 -29.10 7.25 -21.98
N LYS A 557 -28.80 7.34 -23.28
CA LYS A 557 -29.79 7.70 -24.33
C LYS A 557 -30.58 6.50 -24.88
N THR A 558 -30.23 5.28 -24.47
CA THR A 558 -30.89 4.04 -24.91
C THR A 558 -31.91 3.57 -23.86
N GLN A 559 -32.91 2.79 -24.27
CA GLN A 559 -33.88 2.21 -23.34
C GLN A 559 -33.21 1.33 -22.27
N LEU A 560 -32.14 0.63 -22.65
CA LEU A 560 -31.33 -0.18 -21.75
C LEU A 560 -30.65 0.67 -20.66
N GLY A 561 -30.07 1.81 -21.07
CA GLY A 561 -29.52 2.82 -20.19
C GLY A 561 -30.53 3.34 -19.18
N ILE A 562 -31.67 3.80 -19.67
CA ILE A 562 -32.77 4.35 -18.85
C ILE A 562 -33.20 3.32 -17.80
N ASN A 563 -33.51 2.09 -18.23
CA ASN A 563 -33.94 1.02 -17.33
C ASN A 563 -32.90 0.68 -16.26
N TYR A 564 -31.62 0.65 -16.62
CA TYR A 564 -30.54 0.35 -15.69
C TYR A 564 -30.39 1.44 -14.62
N ILE A 565 -30.37 2.71 -15.04
CA ILE A 565 -30.17 3.84 -14.12
C ILE A 565 -31.38 4.00 -13.21
N GLU A 566 -32.60 3.90 -13.72
CA GLU A 566 -33.82 3.93 -12.89
C GLU A 566 -33.79 2.84 -11.80
N LYS A 567 -33.41 1.62 -12.18
CA LYS A 567 -33.32 0.50 -11.24
C LYS A 567 -32.21 0.68 -10.20
N ASN A 568 -31.09 1.31 -10.56
CA ASN A 568 -29.91 1.44 -9.71
C ASN A 568 -29.76 2.84 -9.07
N TYR A 569 -30.68 3.77 -9.33
CA TYR A 569 -30.59 5.15 -8.86
C TYR A 569 -30.32 5.24 -7.36
N ASN A 570 -31.06 4.49 -6.55
CA ASN A 570 -30.90 4.49 -5.10
C ASN A 570 -29.50 4.00 -4.67
N ASN A 571 -28.95 2.99 -5.35
CA ASN A 571 -27.59 2.52 -5.10
C ASN A 571 -26.57 3.60 -5.50
N TRP A 572 -26.81 4.31 -6.60
CA TRP A 572 -25.93 5.38 -7.06
C TRP A 572 -25.95 6.59 -6.10
N LEU A 573 -27.13 7.00 -5.65
CA LEU A 573 -27.32 8.03 -4.63
C LEU A 573 -26.64 7.65 -3.31
N GLU A 574 -26.82 6.41 -2.85
CA GLU A 574 -26.18 5.92 -1.63
C GLU A 574 -24.64 5.98 -1.74
N LYS A 575 -24.08 5.55 -2.89
CA LYS A 575 -22.64 5.68 -3.16
C LYS A 575 -22.20 7.13 -3.16
N ALA A 576 -22.92 8.04 -3.81
CA ALA A 576 -22.58 9.45 -3.82
C ALA A 576 -22.60 10.07 -2.41
N LEU A 577 -23.57 9.68 -1.57
CA LEU A 577 -23.63 10.09 -0.17
C LEU A 577 -22.45 9.54 0.63
N MET A 578 -22.09 8.26 0.46
CA MET A 578 -20.91 7.68 1.11
C MET A 578 -19.62 8.36 0.65
N MET A 579 -19.46 8.61 -0.66
CA MET A 579 -18.31 9.33 -1.21
C MET A 579 -18.19 10.74 -0.65
N SER A 580 -19.29 11.49 -0.57
CA SER A 580 -19.28 12.86 -0.02
C SER A 580 -18.86 12.92 1.45
N LYS A 581 -18.98 11.80 2.16
CA LYS A 581 -18.57 11.65 3.57
C LYS A 581 -17.15 11.14 3.69
N ASP A 582 -16.81 10.08 2.96
CA ASP A 582 -15.59 9.31 3.15
C ASP A 582 -14.44 9.80 2.25
N MET A 583 -14.73 10.41 1.10
CA MET A 583 -13.77 10.94 0.13
C MET A 583 -14.11 12.39 -0.28
N PRO A 584 -14.20 13.34 0.65
CA PRO A 584 -14.67 14.70 0.37
C PRO A 584 -13.76 15.49 -0.58
N ASN A 585 -12.49 15.08 -0.75
CA ASN A 585 -11.58 15.69 -1.73
C ASN A 585 -11.80 15.21 -3.18
N ARG A 586 -12.67 14.21 -3.38
CA ARG A 586 -12.96 13.58 -4.67
C ARG A 586 -14.34 13.96 -5.23
N GLY A 587 -14.64 15.26 -5.21
CA GLY A 587 -15.88 15.79 -5.78
C GLY A 587 -16.04 15.48 -7.28
N ASP A 588 -14.93 15.29 -8.00
CA ASP A 588 -14.89 14.84 -9.39
C ASP A 588 -15.67 13.54 -9.62
N LEU A 589 -15.62 12.60 -8.67
CA LEU A 589 -16.32 11.31 -8.76
C LEU A 589 -17.84 11.44 -8.57
N ILE A 590 -18.28 12.50 -7.88
CA ILE A 590 -19.69 12.75 -7.53
C ILE A 590 -20.40 13.56 -8.61
N MET A 591 -19.66 14.40 -9.35
CA MET A 591 -20.19 15.30 -10.36
C MET A 591 -21.15 14.62 -11.37
N PRO A 592 -20.86 13.43 -11.93
CA PRO A 592 -21.77 12.77 -12.87
C PRO A 592 -23.13 12.42 -12.28
N PHE A 593 -23.16 12.00 -11.01
CA PHE A 593 -24.41 11.73 -10.31
C PHE A 593 -25.23 13.01 -10.13
N LEU A 594 -24.58 14.13 -9.75
CA LEU A 594 -25.26 15.42 -9.59
C LEU A 594 -25.89 15.87 -10.90
N SER A 595 -25.18 15.71 -12.03
CA SER A 595 -25.74 15.95 -13.37
C SER A 595 -27.06 15.23 -13.57
N TYR A 596 -27.00 13.91 -13.38
CA TYR A 596 -28.12 13.03 -13.66
C TYR A 596 -29.31 13.37 -12.77
N ALA A 597 -29.05 13.62 -11.48
CA ALA A 597 -30.07 13.99 -10.51
C ALA A 597 -30.78 15.29 -10.89
N ILE A 598 -30.06 16.33 -11.31
CA ILE A 598 -30.66 17.60 -11.75
C ILE A 598 -31.51 17.39 -13.00
N ASN A 599 -30.94 16.72 -14.01
CA ASN A 599 -31.63 16.49 -15.30
C ASN A 599 -32.88 15.61 -15.17
N SER A 600 -32.97 14.81 -14.10
CA SER A 600 -34.08 13.89 -13.85
C SER A 600 -35.06 14.41 -12.79
N ASN A 601 -35.08 15.72 -12.52
CA ASN A 601 -35.94 16.36 -11.51
C ASN A 601 -35.77 15.78 -10.09
N LYS A 602 -34.55 15.38 -9.72
CA LYS A 602 -34.15 14.90 -8.38
C LYS A 602 -33.24 15.90 -7.67
N SER A 603 -33.53 17.20 -7.79
CA SER A 603 -32.68 18.27 -7.25
C SER A 603 -32.51 18.20 -5.73
N GLU A 604 -33.52 17.73 -4.99
CA GLU A 604 -33.43 17.54 -3.53
C GLU A 604 -32.28 16.61 -3.11
N ASP A 605 -32.07 15.53 -3.87
CA ASP A 605 -31.00 14.57 -3.62
C ASP A 605 -29.62 15.18 -3.92
N ALA A 606 -29.52 15.98 -4.98
CA ALA A 606 -28.30 16.73 -5.32
C ALA A 606 -27.96 17.76 -4.23
N VAL A 607 -28.96 18.49 -3.72
CA VAL A 607 -28.81 19.46 -2.62
C VAL A 607 -28.37 18.77 -1.34
N LYS A 608 -28.89 17.58 -1.06
CA LYS A 608 -28.47 16.77 0.11
C LYS A 608 -26.99 16.44 0.08
N ILE A 609 -26.43 16.13 -1.09
CA ILE A 609 -24.99 15.90 -1.27
C ILE A 609 -24.22 17.21 -1.13
N CYS A 610 -24.69 18.29 -1.75
CA CYS A 610 -24.04 19.61 -1.68
C CYS A 610 -23.99 20.23 -0.28
N LYS A 611 -24.84 19.76 0.65
CA LYS A 611 -24.76 20.11 2.07
C LYS A 611 -23.59 19.44 2.78
N LYS A 612 -23.00 18.38 2.22
CA LYS A 612 -21.74 17.79 2.67
C LYS A 612 -20.62 18.62 2.04
N SER A 613 -19.67 19.08 2.85
CA SER A 613 -18.57 19.97 2.42
C SER A 613 -17.57 19.25 1.50
N VAL A 614 -17.98 18.94 0.28
CA VAL A 614 -17.18 18.28 -0.77
C VAL A 614 -16.38 19.33 -1.53
N LYS A 615 -15.10 19.06 -1.76
CA LYS A 615 -14.18 19.95 -2.47
C LYS A 615 -14.20 19.69 -3.98
N GLY A 616 -13.92 20.74 -4.75
CA GLY A 616 -13.84 20.71 -6.21
C GLY A 616 -15.20 20.73 -6.92
N ILE A 617 -16.30 20.90 -6.18
CA ILE A 617 -17.67 21.01 -6.73
C ILE A 617 -18.46 22.15 -6.09
N GLU A 618 -17.81 23.04 -5.36
CA GLU A 618 -18.47 24.08 -4.56
C GLU A 618 -19.22 25.07 -5.44
N ALA A 619 -18.70 25.37 -6.62
CA ALA A 619 -19.35 26.24 -7.58
C ALA A 619 -20.61 25.58 -8.18
N MET A 620 -20.53 24.29 -8.53
CA MET A 620 -21.69 23.51 -8.96
C MET A 620 -22.76 23.42 -7.86
N CYS A 621 -22.35 23.25 -6.60
CA CYS A 621 -23.29 23.17 -5.48
C CYS A 621 -24.03 24.48 -5.21
N ASP A 622 -23.38 25.63 -5.40
CA ASP A 622 -24.04 26.92 -5.34
C ASP A 622 -25.09 27.05 -6.49
N LEU A 623 -24.78 26.58 -7.71
CA LEU A 623 -25.75 26.54 -8.83
C LEU A 623 -26.93 25.60 -8.59
N ILE A 624 -26.68 24.40 -8.07
CA ILE A 624 -27.73 23.42 -7.72
C ILE A 624 -28.72 24.03 -6.72
N SER A 625 -28.18 24.71 -5.71
CA SER A 625 -28.99 25.37 -4.68
C SER A 625 -29.80 26.54 -5.25
N ALA A 626 -29.23 27.29 -6.21
CA ALA A 626 -29.97 28.34 -6.92
C ALA A 626 -31.10 27.75 -7.78
N ASN A 627 -30.83 26.65 -8.49
CA ASN A 627 -31.82 25.96 -9.33
C ASN A 627 -32.98 25.41 -8.49
N GLU A 628 -32.71 24.84 -7.32
CA GLU A 628 -33.75 24.38 -6.39
C GLU A 628 -34.68 25.52 -5.96
N ILE A 629 -34.13 26.68 -5.60
CA ILE A 629 -34.91 27.87 -5.22
C ILE A 629 -35.76 28.35 -6.40
N LEU A 630 -35.18 28.38 -7.60
CA LEU A 630 -35.84 28.84 -8.83
C LEU A 630 -36.90 27.87 -9.36
N ALA A 631 -36.94 26.63 -8.84
CA ALA A 631 -37.95 25.63 -9.21
C ALA A 631 -39.24 25.75 -8.37
N TYR A 632 -39.30 26.61 -7.35
CA TYR A 632 -40.53 26.78 -6.56
C TYR A 632 -41.65 27.44 -7.38
N ASN A 633 -42.88 26.96 -7.20
CA ASN A 633 -44.04 27.49 -7.95
C ASN A 633 -44.37 28.96 -7.60
N ASN A 634 -44.03 29.41 -6.38
CA ASN A 634 -44.24 30.78 -5.91
C ASN A 634 -42.94 31.30 -5.29
N ILE A 635 -42.17 32.07 -6.05
CA ILE A 635 -40.87 32.61 -5.61
C ILE A 635 -41.05 34.07 -5.20
N GLY A 636 -40.70 34.40 -3.95
CA GLY A 636 -40.67 35.78 -3.47
C GLY A 636 -39.40 36.52 -3.88
N LYS A 637 -39.39 37.85 -3.66
CA LYS A 637 -38.23 38.70 -4.01
C LYS A 637 -36.95 38.30 -3.26
N GLU A 638 -37.08 37.82 -2.02
CA GLU A 638 -35.93 37.41 -1.21
C GLU A 638 -35.32 36.10 -1.69
N GLU A 639 -36.15 35.15 -2.15
CA GLU A 639 -35.72 33.91 -2.77
C GLU A 639 -34.98 34.18 -4.09
N ILE A 640 -35.48 35.11 -4.92
CA ILE A 640 -34.79 35.54 -6.15
C ILE A 640 -33.42 36.13 -5.82
N LYS A 641 -33.34 37.06 -4.85
CA LYS A 641 -32.05 37.65 -4.42
C LYS A 641 -31.08 36.57 -3.94
N LYS A 642 -31.56 35.60 -3.18
CA LYS A 642 -30.74 34.48 -2.70
C LYS A 642 -30.23 33.61 -3.85
N ALA A 643 -31.06 33.31 -4.84
CA ALA A 643 -30.66 32.56 -6.03
C ALA A 643 -29.59 33.32 -6.84
N ILE A 644 -29.79 34.62 -7.08
CA ILE A 644 -28.80 35.48 -7.76
C ILE A 644 -27.47 35.51 -7.01
N PHE A 645 -27.52 35.66 -5.68
CA PHE A 645 -26.33 35.64 -4.83
C PHE A 645 -25.55 34.32 -4.97
N LEU A 646 -26.25 33.18 -5.00
CA LEU A 646 -25.63 31.87 -5.19
C LEU A 646 -25.01 31.71 -6.58
N ILE A 647 -25.69 32.16 -7.64
CA ILE A 647 -25.15 32.15 -9.01
C ILE A 647 -23.87 33.00 -9.07
N ASN A 648 -23.88 34.19 -8.47
CA ASN A 648 -22.69 35.04 -8.37
C ASN A 648 -21.53 34.37 -7.66
N LYS A 649 -21.83 33.71 -6.54
CA LYS A 649 -20.83 32.98 -5.77
C LYS A 649 -20.22 31.83 -6.59
N ALA A 650 -21.02 31.12 -7.38
CA ALA A 650 -20.53 30.11 -8.31
C ALA A 650 -19.61 30.72 -9.39
N ILE A 651 -20.00 31.85 -9.97
CA ILE A 651 -19.19 32.58 -10.97
C ILE A 651 -17.85 33.02 -10.38
N ASN A 652 -17.86 33.59 -9.18
CA ASN A 652 -16.66 34.05 -8.48
C ASN A 652 -15.72 32.91 -8.09
N LYS A 653 -16.27 31.73 -7.79
CA LYS A 653 -15.49 30.50 -7.60
C LYS A 653 -14.93 29.95 -8.91
N GLY A 654 -15.26 30.60 -10.02
CA GLY A 654 -14.73 30.28 -11.32
C GLY A 654 -15.52 29.21 -12.02
N ILE A 655 -16.83 29.05 -11.82
CA ILE A 655 -17.61 28.09 -12.63
C ILE A 655 -17.33 28.31 -14.12
N PHE A 656 -17.27 29.57 -14.59
CA PHE A 656 -16.92 29.92 -15.97
C PHE A 656 -15.42 29.83 -16.34
N ASN A 657 -14.55 29.52 -15.39
CA ASN A 657 -13.11 29.40 -15.60
C ASN A 657 -12.60 28.00 -15.21
N GLU A 658 -13.41 27.22 -14.50
CA GLU A 658 -13.17 25.86 -14.05
C GLU A 658 -13.36 24.96 -15.26
N ILE A 659 -12.24 24.62 -15.88
CA ILE A 659 -12.12 23.39 -16.63
C ILE A 659 -12.28 22.27 -15.60
N VAL A 660 -13.52 21.87 -15.30
CA VAL A 660 -13.78 20.72 -14.43
C VAL A 660 -13.10 19.51 -15.06
N TYR A 661 -12.15 18.95 -14.31
CA TYR A 661 -11.42 17.77 -14.75
C TYR A 661 -12.35 16.56 -14.78
N GLY A 662 -12.41 15.91 -15.94
CA GLY A 662 -13.21 14.70 -16.15
C GLY A 662 -13.34 14.28 -17.61
N PHE A 663 -12.27 14.45 -18.40
CA PHE A 663 -12.09 13.93 -19.77
C PHE A 663 -11.94 12.40 -19.78
N TRP A 664 -12.87 11.70 -19.14
CA TRP A 664 -12.95 10.25 -19.25
C TRP A 664 -13.44 9.98 -20.68
N PHE A 665 -12.59 9.36 -21.52
CA PHE A 665 -12.88 8.88 -22.89
C PHE A 665 -12.79 9.91 -24.04
N ASN A 666 -11.58 10.31 -24.45
CA ASN A 666 -11.14 10.21 -25.87
C ASN A 666 -9.74 10.80 -26.10
N GLN A 667 -8.80 9.94 -26.50
CA GLN A 667 -7.47 10.29 -27.01
C GLN A 667 -7.49 10.48 -28.53
N GLU A 668 -8.42 11.27 -29.07
CA GLU A 668 -8.33 11.71 -30.46
C GLU A 668 -7.73 13.12 -30.54
N GLU A 669 -6.61 13.22 -31.26
CA GLU A 669 -5.68 14.35 -31.36
C GLU A 669 -6.23 15.63 -32.05
N ARG A 670 -7.54 15.88 -32.07
CA ARG A 670 -8.11 17.05 -32.80
C ARG A 670 -9.20 17.87 -32.09
N ILE A 671 -9.40 17.75 -30.78
CA ILE A 671 -10.59 18.35 -30.12
C ILE A 671 -10.34 19.71 -29.44
N PHE A 672 -9.17 20.33 -29.56
CA PHE A 672 -8.85 21.60 -28.86
C PHE A 672 -8.65 22.85 -29.73
N GLU A 673 -8.84 22.81 -31.04
CA GLU A 673 -8.55 23.99 -31.90
C GLU A 673 -9.61 25.11 -31.91
N PHE A 674 -10.75 24.99 -31.21
CA PHE A 674 -11.85 25.98 -31.34
C PHE A 674 -12.44 26.52 -30.04
N TRP A 675 -11.69 26.52 -28.94
CA TRP A 675 -12.17 26.99 -27.63
C TRP A 675 -12.36 28.52 -27.51
N GLY A 676 -12.22 29.27 -28.59
CA GLY A 676 -12.51 30.71 -28.66
C GLY A 676 -13.89 31.11 -29.21
N LEU A 677 -14.70 30.18 -29.74
CA LEU A 677 -15.89 30.55 -30.56
C LEU A 677 -17.25 29.96 -30.13
N LYS A 678 -17.36 29.08 -29.12
CA LYS A 678 -18.65 28.39 -28.81
C LYS A 678 -19.07 28.16 -27.34
N GLY A 679 -18.47 28.84 -26.35
CA GLY A 679 -18.93 28.79 -24.94
C GLY A 679 -18.04 27.96 -24.01
N ILE A 680 -18.34 27.99 -22.71
CA ILE A 680 -17.48 27.49 -21.64
C ILE A 680 -18.03 26.17 -21.09
N PRO A 681 -17.24 25.08 -21.05
CA PRO A 681 -17.71 23.81 -20.50
C PRO A 681 -17.53 23.76 -18.98
N LEU A 682 -18.61 23.42 -18.26
CA LEU A 682 -18.64 23.21 -16.80
C LEU A 682 -18.42 21.74 -16.38
N SER A 683 -18.39 20.82 -17.36
CA SER A 683 -18.07 19.39 -17.26
C SER A 683 -18.30 18.77 -18.65
N PRO A 684 -17.48 17.82 -19.12
CA PRO A 684 -17.61 17.27 -20.48
C PRO A 684 -18.92 16.52 -20.76
N ASP A 685 -19.73 16.23 -19.74
CA ASP A 685 -21.07 15.66 -19.94
C ASP A 685 -22.21 16.41 -19.22
N ILE A 686 -21.90 17.54 -18.58
CA ILE A 686 -22.90 18.52 -18.10
C ILE A 686 -22.66 19.81 -18.86
N LEU A 687 -23.12 19.84 -20.09
CA LEU A 687 -23.18 21.05 -20.88
C LEU A 687 -24.33 21.92 -20.38
N PHE A 688 -24.09 22.70 -19.32
CA PHE A 688 -24.54 24.08 -19.38
C PHE A 688 -23.72 24.76 -20.48
N LEU A 689 -24.09 24.51 -21.73
CA LEU A 689 -23.64 25.35 -22.83
C LEU A 689 -24.46 26.62 -22.77
N ILE A 690 -24.01 27.56 -21.95
CA ILE A 690 -24.36 28.95 -22.22
C ILE A 690 -23.35 29.45 -23.26
N SER A 691 -23.87 29.87 -24.40
CA SER A 691 -23.09 30.59 -25.40
C SER A 691 -22.40 31.80 -24.74
N ASN A 692 -21.31 32.30 -25.34
CA ASN A 692 -20.68 33.55 -24.85
C ASN A 692 -21.68 34.70 -24.76
N LYS A 693 -22.74 34.67 -25.59
CA LYS A 693 -23.85 35.62 -25.55
C LYS A 693 -24.71 35.42 -24.30
N GLU A 694 -25.14 34.20 -24.00
CA GLU A 694 -25.94 33.88 -22.81
C GLU A 694 -25.13 34.12 -21.52
N LYS A 695 -23.83 33.80 -21.51
CA LYS A 695 -22.92 34.18 -20.43
C LYS A 695 -22.93 35.69 -20.20
N LYS A 696 -22.69 36.47 -21.25
CA LYS A 696 -22.65 37.94 -21.15
C LYS A 696 -24.00 38.52 -20.71
N GLN A 697 -25.11 37.93 -21.18
CA GLN A 697 -26.46 38.31 -20.76
C GLN A 697 -26.69 38.00 -19.28
N LEU A 698 -26.27 36.82 -18.81
CA LEU A 698 -26.37 36.45 -17.41
C LEU A 698 -25.51 37.39 -16.52
N GLU A 699 -24.27 37.67 -16.93
CA GLU A 699 -23.39 38.62 -16.24
C GLU A 699 -24.00 40.03 -16.18
N GLN A 700 -24.67 40.48 -17.25
CA GLN A 700 -25.38 41.77 -17.30
C GLN A 700 -26.62 41.80 -16.40
N LEU A 701 -27.46 40.75 -16.43
CA LEU A 701 -28.65 40.64 -15.58
C LEU A 701 -28.27 40.64 -14.10
N ILE A 702 -27.18 39.95 -13.78
CA ILE A 702 -26.59 39.92 -12.45
C ILE A 702 -26.17 41.34 -12.03
N GLN A 703 -25.41 42.06 -12.87
CA GLN A 703 -24.95 43.41 -12.55
C GLN A 703 -26.12 44.38 -12.29
N GLN A 704 -27.16 44.29 -13.12
CA GLN A 704 -28.38 45.11 -13.00
C GLN A 704 -29.20 44.82 -11.74
N SER A 705 -29.08 43.63 -11.16
CA SER A 705 -29.84 43.26 -9.95
C SER A 705 -29.23 43.76 -8.63
N TYR A 706 -28.01 44.30 -8.68
CA TYR A 706 -27.31 44.90 -7.53
C TYR A 706 -27.39 46.43 -7.50
N GLU A 707 -27.84 47.05 -8.59
CA GLU A 707 -28.26 48.46 -8.69
C GLU A 707 -29.73 48.57 -8.28
#